data_AF-A0A2G5CIK0-F1
#
_entry.id   AF-A0A2G5CIK0-F1
#
_cell.length_a   1.000
_cell.length_b   1.000
_cell.length_c   1.000
_cell.angle_alpha   90.00
_cell.angle_beta   90.00
_cell.angle_gamma   90.00
#
_symmetry.space_group_name_H-M   'P 1'
#
loop_
_entity.id
_entity.type
_entity.pdbx_description
1 polymer ?
#
loop_
_entity_poly.entity_id
_entity_poly.type
_entity_poly.pdbx_seq_one_letter_code
_entity_poly.pdbx_strand_id
1 'polypeptide(L)'
;MTQVEAMEVEETPAVVAKKPLPTPKAIIHLKYGKNACYKTEEVLESVQTGCPELSILQKGPCLYRCSLQLPEFSVTSEPCNKKKDAEQSAAKLAIEKLGIQTTTSNLTMQEAHDELISRITYLFSDEVKFLSSLHPLTGHFRQALRRSEGGPHGLVPAPVLAAYDSKLNNLCKYINPKAESNILLTVELIMGAARSCSSVVTSEETFWISKQTPYTLEAKQELLNKNSGFKEDISVEALYIPCSIEKPIKLVSLDVLSTGYYMDAIAQKLGIMDTSHVLVSRIVGKASSEMRFYFSAPQLPLQADSTSSPSKKETMDPDATLNARACYFSGQEIHGDAILAAIGYSWRTTDLFNENVSVNAYYRMLVGRLPDGGYKLSRDAILAAELPSKFTNRSNWRGSFPRDLLFTFCRQNWLSEPEFSSVYIDESGQSEILETSKKLKLSNPSKEVYENGGTGDANGVGSVGQGGTFRCEVKILSRNKDLIIEYSPQDAFRKPNDAIQNASLRVLSWLNKYFKQLNVPTEKYSSGNIHGIRVYPHTIQTEFALWLSVHNVHQYSKQNELQSFHIEGQDSGVYPSSGYLACISYSISLKQPGEHMKELLEICDEFEFEIGSGAVTPVLEACVTQMSINQSACFISELPPRHLILAAARDHANSLSLLFMQDCCLEYSINLIRATEPLEDRMEQALFSPPLSKQRVEYALKHINESCAATLVDFGCGSGSLLESLMSYPTSLEKIVGVDISRKGLARAAKVLHSKLNAKSEALTSNTSIKSALLYDGSITVFDQRLYGFDIGTCLEVIEHMEEDQASLFGDVALGFFCPKILIVSTPNYEYNPILQKSTPSSQEEKEEDKTEFLPCKFRNYDHKFEWTRMQFQCWASDLALRHNYNVEFSGVGGSGDLEPGFASQIAVFRNRQVHQANQFRGTEEMTNHYELIWEWDSSCNSRSSL
;
A
#
# COMPACT_ATOMS: atom_id res chain seq x y z
N MET A 1 2.23 53.46 42.03
CA MET A 1 1.16 53.05 41.10
C MET A 1 1.81 52.40 39.90
N THR A 2 1.91 51.08 39.93
CA THR A 2 2.15 50.20 38.77
C THR A 2 1.87 48.80 39.28
N GLN A 3 0.65 48.34 39.02
CA GLN A 3 0.18 46.99 39.34
C GLN A 3 0.92 45.99 38.45
N VAL A 4 1.47 44.95 39.08
CA VAL A 4 1.94 43.75 38.43
C VAL A 4 0.75 42.80 38.41
N GLU A 5 0.13 42.63 37.24
CA GLU A 5 -0.90 41.62 37.01
C GLU A 5 -0.26 40.23 37.02
N ALA A 6 -0.71 39.37 37.92
CA ALA A 6 -0.47 37.94 37.89
C ALA A 6 -1.28 37.35 36.73
N MET A 7 -0.60 36.84 35.71
CA MET A 7 -1.22 35.98 34.70
C MET A 7 -1.54 34.64 35.36
N GLU A 8 -2.82 34.42 35.66
CA GLU A 8 -3.39 33.11 35.93
C GLU A 8 -3.12 32.20 34.73
N VAL A 9 -2.42 31.08 34.98
CA VAL A 9 -2.29 30.00 34.02
C VAL A 9 -3.62 29.24 34.03
N GLU A 10 -4.49 29.51 33.07
CA GLU A 10 -5.65 28.66 32.79
C GLU A 10 -5.16 27.24 32.47
N GLU A 11 -5.43 26.29 33.38
CA GLU A 11 -5.34 24.86 33.10
C GLU A 11 -6.29 24.51 31.95
N THR A 12 -5.73 24.31 30.75
CA THR A 12 -6.49 23.78 29.62
C THR A 12 -6.97 22.36 29.94
N PRO A 13 -8.27 22.04 29.78
CA PRO A 13 -8.78 20.70 30.10
C PRO A 13 -8.13 19.65 29.20
N ALA A 14 -7.48 18.67 29.82
CA ALA A 14 -6.84 17.54 29.16
C ALA A 14 -7.85 16.83 28.24
N VAL A 15 -7.56 16.84 26.93
CA VAL A 15 -8.41 16.22 25.91
C VAL A 15 -8.25 14.70 26.00
N VAL A 16 -9.26 14.07 26.59
CA VAL A 16 -9.41 12.61 26.71
C VAL A 16 -9.26 11.94 25.35
N ALA A 17 -8.39 10.93 25.27
CA ALA A 17 -8.24 10.07 24.09
C ALA A 17 -9.58 9.39 23.76
N LYS A 18 -10.33 9.96 22.82
CA LYS A 18 -11.57 9.38 22.31
C LYS A 18 -11.25 8.05 21.63
N LYS A 19 -11.73 6.94 22.20
CA LYS A 19 -11.80 5.65 21.49
C LYS A 19 -12.48 5.87 20.13
N PRO A 20 -12.04 5.19 19.05
CA PRO A 20 -12.79 5.22 17.80
C PRO A 20 -14.21 4.71 18.09
N LEU A 21 -15.22 5.55 17.80
CA LEU A 21 -16.62 5.20 18.07
C LEU A 21 -16.91 3.79 17.52
N PRO A 22 -17.46 2.87 18.35
CA PRO A 22 -17.85 1.55 17.89
C PRO A 22 -18.77 1.69 16.69
N THR A 23 -18.55 0.86 15.68
CA THR A 23 -19.33 0.97 14.44
C THR A 23 -20.82 0.72 14.74
N PRO A 24 -21.76 1.38 14.03
CA PRO A 24 -23.20 1.14 14.20
C PRO A 24 -23.57 -0.34 14.26
N LYS A 25 -23.00 -1.16 13.37
CA LYS A 25 -23.21 -2.62 13.39
C LYS A 25 -22.74 -3.30 14.67
N ALA A 26 -21.62 -2.86 15.25
CA ALA A 26 -21.10 -3.40 16.50
C ALA A 26 -21.98 -3.03 17.70
N ILE A 27 -22.57 -1.83 17.71
CA ILE A 27 -23.51 -1.39 18.75
C ILE A 27 -24.79 -2.24 18.71
N ILE A 28 -25.37 -2.45 17.54
CA ILE A 28 -26.54 -3.32 17.37
C ILE A 28 -26.21 -4.76 17.78
N HIS A 29 -25.06 -5.30 17.38
CA HIS A 29 -24.62 -6.63 17.79
C HIS A 29 -24.40 -6.74 19.31
N LEU A 30 -23.89 -5.69 19.97
CA LEU A 30 -23.70 -5.69 21.42
C LEU A 30 -25.04 -5.81 22.17
N LYS A 31 -26.09 -5.15 21.65
CA LYS A 31 -27.42 -5.12 22.27
C LYS A 31 -28.29 -6.34 21.93
N TYR A 32 -28.26 -6.79 20.67
CA TYR A 32 -29.17 -7.83 20.16
C TYR A 32 -28.48 -9.16 19.84
N GLY A 33 -27.16 -9.17 19.73
CA GLY A 33 -26.37 -10.38 19.42
C GLY A 33 -26.91 -11.11 18.18
N LYS A 34 -27.23 -12.39 18.36
CA LYS A 34 -27.77 -13.27 17.30
C LYS A 34 -29.20 -12.92 16.86
N ASN A 35 -29.89 -12.04 17.59
CA ASN A 35 -31.27 -11.66 17.28
C ASN A 35 -31.37 -10.55 16.21
N ALA A 36 -30.23 -10.01 15.76
CA ALA A 36 -30.16 -9.05 14.66
C ALA A 36 -29.80 -9.77 13.35
N CYS A 37 -30.69 -9.75 12.36
CA CYS A 37 -30.51 -10.40 11.06
C CYS A 37 -30.34 -9.37 9.94
N TYR A 38 -29.21 -9.42 9.24
CA TYR A 38 -28.91 -8.56 8.08
C TYR A 38 -29.15 -9.33 6.79
N LYS A 39 -30.05 -8.85 5.93
CA LYS A 39 -30.30 -9.38 4.58
C LYS A 39 -29.89 -8.34 3.55
N THR A 40 -28.88 -8.65 2.75
CA THR A 40 -28.42 -7.76 1.67
C THR A 40 -28.97 -8.25 0.34
N GLU A 41 -29.59 -7.36 -0.42
CA GLU A 41 -30.03 -7.57 -1.79
C GLU A 41 -29.16 -6.77 -2.77
N GLU A 42 -28.98 -7.32 -3.96
CA GLU A 42 -28.36 -6.64 -5.09
C GLU A 42 -29.41 -5.83 -5.83
N VAL A 43 -29.21 -4.52 -5.88
CA VAL A 43 -30.03 -3.60 -6.64
C VAL A 43 -29.27 -3.30 -7.92
N LEU A 44 -29.72 -3.90 -9.01
CA LEU A 44 -29.30 -3.50 -10.34
C LEU A 44 -29.92 -2.14 -10.62
N GLU A 45 -29.11 -1.09 -10.63
CA GLU A 45 -29.54 0.15 -11.24
C GLU A 45 -29.87 -0.16 -12.70
N SER A 46 -31.08 0.20 -13.13
CA SER A 46 -31.38 0.25 -14.56
C SER A 46 -30.36 1.19 -15.16
N VAL A 47 -29.45 0.67 -15.98
CA VAL A 47 -28.55 1.51 -16.75
C VAL A 47 -29.46 2.33 -17.65
N GLN A 48 -29.76 3.57 -17.26
CA GLN A 48 -29.99 4.60 -18.24
C GLN A 48 -28.66 4.70 -18.98
N THR A 49 -28.48 3.88 -20.01
CA THR A 49 -27.41 4.15 -20.96
C THR A 49 -27.74 5.56 -21.45
N GLY A 50 -26.90 6.53 -21.14
CA GLY A 50 -26.97 7.88 -21.73
C GLY A 50 -26.70 7.87 -23.24
N CYS A 51 -27.02 6.77 -23.90
CA CYS A 51 -26.83 6.40 -25.30
C CYS A 51 -28.02 5.48 -25.64
N PRO A 52 -29.15 6.06 -26.12
CA PRO A 52 -30.26 5.33 -26.73
C PRO A 52 -29.76 4.51 -27.93
N GLU A 53 -30.47 3.43 -28.26
CA GLU A 53 -30.26 2.58 -29.46
C GLU A 53 -28.95 1.78 -29.50
N LEU A 54 -28.13 1.78 -28.43
CA LEU A 54 -26.98 0.88 -28.32
C LEU A 54 -27.45 -0.57 -28.11
N SER A 55 -27.12 -1.47 -29.05
CA SER A 55 -27.52 -2.90 -28.99
C SER A 55 -26.73 -3.73 -27.97
N ILE A 56 -25.64 -3.18 -27.42
CA ILE A 56 -24.78 -3.87 -26.44
C ILE A 56 -25.30 -3.63 -25.02
N LEU A 57 -25.85 -4.68 -24.39
CA LEU A 57 -26.31 -4.65 -23.01
C LEU A 57 -25.12 -4.49 -22.04
N GLN A 58 -25.04 -3.35 -21.37
CA GLN A 58 -24.03 -3.13 -20.32
C GLN A 58 -24.60 -3.43 -18.94
N LYS A 59 -23.93 -4.30 -18.18
CA LYS A 59 -24.24 -4.48 -16.75
C LYS A 59 -23.66 -3.28 -15.99
N GLY A 60 -24.53 -2.49 -15.35
CA GLY A 60 -24.13 -1.39 -14.49
C GLY A 60 -23.44 -1.86 -13.20
N PRO A 61 -22.84 -0.94 -12.42
CA PRO A 61 -22.31 -1.27 -11.11
C PRO A 61 -23.43 -1.79 -10.22
N CYS A 62 -23.20 -2.94 -9.58
CA CYS A 62 -24.16 -3.54 -8.66
C CYS A 62 -24.18 -2.72 -7.36
N LEU A 63 -25.33 -2.13 -7.02
CA LEU A 63 -25.54 -1.51 -5.72
C LEU A 63 -26.09 -2.53 -4.73
N TYR A 64 -25.85 -2.30 -3.45
CA TYR A 64 -26.29 -3.18 -2.38
C TYR A 64 -27.24 -2.42 -1.47
N ARG A 65 -28.39 -3.04 -1.18
CA ARG A 65 -29.32 -2.56 -0.16
C ARG A 65 -29.37 -3.58 0.98
N CYS A 66 -29.42 -3.13 2.22
CA CYS A 66 -29.49 -4.03 3.37
C CYS A 66 -30.73 -3.79 4.21
N SER A 67 -31.52 -4.85 4.43
CA SER A 67 -32.60 -4.89 5.42
C SER A 67 -32.11 -5.53 6.71
N LEU A 68 -32.14 -4.78 7.80
CA LEU A 68 -31.87 -5.23 9.16
C LEU A 68 -33.19 -5.55 9.86
N GLN A 69 -33.36 -6.82 10.25
CA GLN A 69 -34.48 -7.29 11.08
C GLN A 69 -34.03 -7.39 12.54
N LEU A 70 -34.71 -6.66 13.41
CA LEU A 70 -34.60 -6.73 14.88
C LEU A 70 -35.91 -7.29 15.46
N PRO A 71 -35.92 -7.76 16.72
CA PRO A 71 -37.13 -8.26 17.37
C PRO A 71 -38.30 -7.26 17.37
N GLU A 72 -38.01 -5.97 17.48
CA GLU A 72 -39.02 -4.92 17.61
C GLU A 72 -39.49 -4.33 16.28
N PHE A 73 -38.61 -4.28 15.27
CA PHE A 73 -38.91 -3.70 13.96
C PHE A 73 -37.87 -4.11 12.90
N SER A 74 -38.13 -3.75 11.64
CA SER A 74 -37.15 -3.83 10.56
C SER A 74 -36.84 -2.45 9.98
N VAL A 75 -35.63 -2.30 9.44
CA VAL A 75 -35.15 -1.11 8.75
C VAL A 75 -34.40 -1.51 7.50
N THR A 76 -34.54 -0.75 6.43
CA THR A 76 -33.82 -0.96 5.18
C THR A 76 -32.96 0.25 4.89
N SER A 77 -31.71 0.03 4.50
CA SER A 77 -30.79 1.09 4.08
C SER A 77 -31.14 1.64 2.70
N GLU A 78 -30.60 2.79 2.35
CA GLU A 78 -30.49 3.21 0.96
C GLU A 78 -29.49 2.32 0.18
N PRO A 79 -29.57 2.25 -1.16
CA PRO A 79 -28.58 1.58 -1.99
C PRO A 79 -27.17 2.16 -1.79
N CYS A 80 -26.18 1.29 -1.62
CA CYS A 80 -24.77 1.65 -1.40
C CYS A 80 -23.86 0.88 -2.36
N ASN A 81 -22.73 1.48 -2.75
CA ASN A 81 -21.74 0.84 -3.63
C ASN A 81 -21.10 -0.44 -3.05
N LYS A 82 -21.15 -0.62 -1.73
CA LYS A 82 -20.57 -1.77 -1.03
C LYS A 82 -21.57 -2.38 -0.06
N LYS A 83 -21.60 -3.71 -0.03
CA LYS A 83 -22.40 -4.49 0.92
C LYS A 83 -22.17 -4.09 2.39
N LYS A 84 -20.92 -3.91 2.80
CA LYS A 84 -20.58 -3.50 4.19
C LYS A 84 -21.16 -2.13 4.55
N ASP A 85 -21.21 -1.19 3.62
CA ASP A 85 -21.73 0.16 3.86
C ASP A 85 -23.25 0.14 4.00
N ALA A 86 -23.94 -0.67 3.17
CA ALA A 86 -25.37 -0.92 3.29
C ALA A 86 -25.72 -1.48 4.68
N GLU A 87 -24.99 -2.48 5.16
CA GLU A 87 -25.18 -3.06 6.50
C GLU A 87 -24.95 -2.03 7.63
N GLN A 88 -23.94 -1.18 7.50
CA GLN A 88 -23.64 -0.14 8.49
C GLN A 88 -24.68 0.98 8.48
N SER A 89 -25.19 1.34 7.30
CA SER A 89 -26.28 2.31 7.13
C SER A 89 -27.57 1.79 7.75
N ALA A 90 -27.95 0.53 7.48
CA ALA A 90 -29.12 -0.11 8.10
C ALA A 90 -28.99 -0.15 9.64
N ALA A 91 -27.79 -0.47 10.15
CA ALA A 91 -27.53 -0.45 11.60
C ALA A 91 -27.62 0.97 12.19
N LYS A 92 -27.16 1.99 11.47
CA LYS A 92 -27.24 3.40 11.90
C LYS A 92 -28.69 3.87 12.01
N LEU A 93 -29.50 3.62 10.98
CA LEU A 93 -30.92 3.93 10.98
C LEU A 93 -31.67 3.21 12.11
N ALA A 94 -31.31 1.96 12.42
CA ALA A 94 -31.87 1.23 13.55
C ALA A 94 -31.48 1.85 14.91
N ILE A 95 -30.23 2.31 15.08
CA ILE A 95 -29.79 3.03 16.29
C ILE A 95 -30.57 4.32 16.48
N GLU A 96 -30.74 5.10 15.40
CA GLU A 96 -31.51 6.35 15.40
C GLU A 96 -32.97 6.07 15.80
N LYS A 97 -33.59 5.03 15.23
CA LYS A 97 -34.97 4.63 15.56
C LYS A 97 -35.15 4.08 16.97
N LEU A 98 -34.12 3.46 17.55
CA LEU A 98 -34.10 2.99 18.94
C LEU A 98 -33.82 4.11 19.95
N GLY A 99 -33.50 5.33 19.50
CA GLY A 99 -33.14 6.44 20.38
C GLY A 99 -31.87 6.18 21.21
N ILE A 100 -30.98 5.28 20.75
CA ILE A 100 -29.73 5.00 21.47
C ILE A 100 -28.82 6.22 21.33
N GLN A 101 -28.68 7.00 22.41
CA GLN A 101 -27.69 8.08 22.46
C GLN A 101 -26.28 7.47 22.34
N THR A 102 -25.58 7.81 21.26
CA THR A 102 -24.20 7.34 20.97
C THR A 102 -23.13 8.21 21.63
N THR A 103 -23.54 9.28 22.31
CA THR A 103 -22.69 10.05 23.22
C THR A 103 -22.38 9.16 24.42
N THR A 104 -21.13 8.69 24.47
CA THR A 104 -20.52 8.05 25.62
C THR A 104 -21.02 8.68 26.91
N SER A 105 -21.62 7.89 27.80
CA SER A 105 -21.71 8.24 29.21
C SER A 105 -20.28 8.51 29.69
N ASN A 106 -19.89 9.77 29.82
CA ASN A 106 -18.62 10.12 30.43
C ASN A 106 -18.74 9.70 31.90
N LEU A 107 -18.09 8.59 32.27
CA LEU A 107 -18.08 8.12 33.64
C LEU A 107 -17.55 9.23 34.54
N THR A 108 -18.12 9.45 35.72
CA THR A 108 -17.42 10.31 36.69
C THR A 108 -16.14 9.60 37.17
N MET A 109 -15.15 10.34 37.69
CA MET A 109 -13.94 9.71 38.25
C MET A 109 -14.29 8.72 39.38
N GLN A 110 -15.32 9.03 40.17
CA GLN A 110 -15.83 8.15 41.22
C GLN A 110 -16.47 6.88 40.65
N GLU A 111 -17.33 6.99 39.63
CA GLU A 111 -17.91 5.83 38.96
C GLU A 111 -16.85 4.92 38.35
N ALA A 112 -15.78 5.49 37.78
CA ALA A 112 -14.65 4.70 37.27
C ALA A 112 -13.89 3.96 38.38
N HIS A 113 -13.74 4.57 39.55
CA HIS A 113 -13.14 3.93 40.72
C HIS A 113 -14.04 2.82 41.30
N ASP A 114 -15.35 3.06 41.39
CA ASP A 114 -16.31 2.06 41.86
C ASP A 114 -16.40 0.86 40.90
N GLU A 115 -16.34 1.11 39.59
CA GLU A 115 -16.28 0.07 38.56
C GLU A 115 -14.96 -0.72 38.62
N LEU A 116 -13.86 -0.07 39.02
CA LEU A 116 -12.56 -0.72 39.24
C LEU A 116 -12.65 -1.69 40.43
N ILE A 117 -13.22 -1.25 41.56
CA ILE A 117 -13.49 -2.08 42.75
C ILE A 117 -14.40 -3.27 42.38
N SER A 118 -15.50 -3.01 41.67
CA SER A 118 -16.44 -4.03 41.21
C SER A 118 -15.77 -5.07 40.33
N ARG A 119 -14.89 -4.64 39.41
CA ARG A 119 -14.14 -5.57 38.54
C ARG A 119 -13.14 -6.42 39.34
N ILE A 120 -12.43 -5.86 40.30
CA ILE A 120 -11.52 -6.63 41.17
C ILE A 120 -12.32 -7.66 41.98
N THR A 121 -13.43 -7.23 42.61
CA THR A 121 -14.33 -8.11 43.36
C THR A 121 -14.83 -9.28 42.52
N TYR A 122 -15.21 -9.02 41.27
CA TYR A 122 -15.63 -10.04 40.31
C TYR A 122 -14.52 -11.05 39.99
N LEU A 123 -13.28 -10.59 39.77
CA LEU A 123 -12.15 -11.47 39.42
C LEU A 123 -11.78 -12.43 40.55
N PHE A 124 -11.97 -12.02 41.82
CA PHE A 124 -11.73 -12.87 43.00
C PHE A 124 -12.99 -13.58 43.52
N SER A 125 -14.12 -13.50 42.81
CA SER A 125 -15.36 -14.18 43.20
C SER A 125 -15.35 -15.68 42.86
N ASP A 126 -16.33 -16.43 43.42
CA ASP A 126 -16.60 -17.83 43.06
C ASP A 126 -17.48 -17.96 41.79
N GLU A 127 -17.61 -16.89 41.00
CA GLU A 127 -18.42 -16.93 39.79
C GLU A 127 -17.84 -17.90 38.74
N VAL A 128 -18.56 -19.01 38.54
CA VAL A 128 -18.24 -20.04 37.54
C VAL A 128 -18.03 -19.44 36.15
N LYS A 129 -18.75 -18.37 35.79
CA LYS A 129 -18.61 -17.71 34.48
C LYS A 129 -17.19 -17.18 34.21
N PHE A 130 -16.52 -16.63 35.23
CA PHE A 130 -15.14 -16.18 35.10
C PHE A 130 -14.18 -17.37 35.12
N LEU A 131 -14.31 -18.25 36.10
CA LEU A 131 -13.40 -19.39 36.32
C LEU A 131 -13.41 -20.38 35.13
N SER A 132 -14.57 -20.60 34.52
CA SER A 132 -14.74 -21.44 33.32
C SER A 132 -14.36 -20.74 32.02
N SER A 133 -14.12 -19.42 32.02
CA SER A 133 -13.78 -18.67 30.81
C SER A 133 -12.38 -18.99 30.26
N LEU A 134 -12.10 -18.50 29.04
CA LEU A 134 -10.76 -18.50 28.43
C LEU A 134 -9.97 -17.22 28.75
N HIS A 135 -10.35 -16.47 29.79
CA HIS A 135 -9.65 -15.26 30.17
C HIS A 135 -8.22 -15.59 30.64
N PRO A 136 -7.16 -14.89 30.16
CA PRO A 136 -5.76 -15.16 30.53
C PRO A 136 -5.50 -15.26 32.04
N LEU A 137 -6.11 -14.34 32.81
CA LEU A 137 -6.06 -14.36 34.28
C LEU A 137 -6.48 -15.70 34.90
N THR A 138 -7.40 -16.48 34.31
CA THR A 138 -7.75 -17.80 34.86
C THR A 138 -6.55 -18.75 34.93
N GLY A 139 -5.59 -18.66 33.98
CA GLY A 139 -4.34 -19.41 34.02
C GLY A 139 -3.43 -18.97 35.18
N HIS A 140 -3.37 -17.67 35.46
CA HIS A 140 -2.63 -17.12 36.59
C HIS A 140 -3.24 -17.54 37.94
N PHE A 141 -4.56 -17.45 38.08
CA PHE A 141 -5.26 -17.91 39.29
C PHE A 141 -5.08 -19.42 39.49
N ARG A 142 -5.13 -20.21 38.41
CA ARG A 142 -4.89 -21.66 38.47
C ARG A 142 -3.49 -21.97 39.00
N GLN A 143 -2.45 -21.29 38.50
CA GLN A 143 -1.09 -21.52 38.99
C GLN A 143 -0.85 -20.99 40.40
N ALA A 144 -1.47 -19.85 40.76
CA ALA A 144 -1.42 -19.35 42.13
C ALA A 144 -1.93 -20.40 43.14
N LEU A 145 -2.99 -21.15 42.80
CA LEU A 145 -3.50 -22.25 43.63
C LEU A 145 -2.70 -23.55 43.55
N ARG A 146 -1.84 -23.75 42.53
CA ARG A 146 -1.00 -24.96 42.40
C ARG A 146 0.32 -24.87 43.15
N ARG A 147 0.74 -23.66 43.56
CA ARG A 147 1.93 -23.46 44.39
C ARG A 147 1.81 -24.21 45.72
N SER A 148 2.93 -24.74 46.22
CA SER A 148 2.97 -25.52 47.46
C SER A 148 2.46 -24.74 48.66
N GLU A 149 1.72 -25.41 49.55
CA GLU A 149 1.34 -24.89 50.86
C GLU A 149 2.61 -24.64 51.69
N GLY A 150 3.00 -23.37 51.82
CA GLY A 150 4.29 -22.93 52.39
C GLY A 150 4.97 -21.80 51.60
N GLY A 151 4.59 -21.62 50.33
CA GLY A 151 4.92 -20.44 49.51
C GLY A 151 3.72 -19.52 49.31
N PRO A 152 3.76 -18.59 48.34
CA PRO A 152 2.64 -17.68 48.04
C PRO A 152 1.45 -18.39 47.35
N HIS A 153 0.80 -19.30 48.07
CA HIS A 153 -0.36 -20.07 47.64
C HIS A 153 -1.61 -19.18 47.59
N GLY A 154 -2.33 -19.20 46.46
CA GLY A 154 -3.53 -18.39 46.25
C GLY A 154 -3.30 -16.89 46.12
N LEU A 155 -2.05 -16.44 46.08
CA LEU A 155 -1.66 -15.04 45.88
C LEU A 155 -1.39 -14.77 44.40
N VAL A 156 -2.06 -13.76 43.85
CA VAL A 156 -1.93 -13.31 42.45
C VAL A 156 -1.22 -11.94 42.44
N PRO A 157 -0.19 -11.73 41.60
CA PRO A 157 0.47 -10.43 41.49
C PRO A 157 -0.44 -9.37 40.87
N ALA A 158 -0.56 -8.20 41.48
CA ALA A 158 -1.27 -7.05 40.91
C ALA A 158 -0.75 -6.63 39.52
N PRO A 159 0.57 -6.69 39.20
CA PRO A 159 1.07 -6.39 37.85
C PRO A 159 0.45 -7.25 36.75
N VAL A 160 0.07 -8.49 37.06
CA VAL A 160 -0.59 -9.39 36.12
C VAL A 160 -2.02 -8.94 35.84
N LEU A 161 -2.75 -8.47 36.86
CA LEU A 161 -4.08 -7.89 36.67
C LEU A 161 -4.01 -6.67 35.75
N ALA A 162 -3.02 -5.79 35.97
CA ALA A 162 -2.78 -4.60 35.17
C ALA A 162 -2.48 -4.92 33.70
N ALA A 163 -1.77 -6.02 33.44
CA ALA A 163 -1.26 -6.40 32.13
C ALA A 163 -2.22 -7.25 31.29
N TYR A 164 -3.13 -8.00 31.92
CA TYR A 164 -4.00 -8.99 31.25
C TYR A 164 -5.50 -8.66 31.31
N ASP A 165 -5.95 -7.73 32.15
CA ASP A 165 -7.33 -7.25 32.14
C ASP A 165 -7.43 -5.86 31.51
N SER A 166 -7.92 -5.81 30.27
CA SER A 166 -8.07 -4.56 29.53
C SER A 166 -9.10 -3.61 30.15
N LYS A 167 -10.06 -4.09 30.93
CA LYS A 167 -11.07 -3.26 31.59
C LYS A 167 -10.44 -2.52 32.76
N LEU A 168 -9.68 -3.21 33.62
CA LEU A 168 -8.91 -2.59 34.71
C LEU A 168 -7.96 -1.52 34.13
N ASN A 169 -7.17 -1.89 33.13
CA ASN A 169 -6.20 -0.97 32.52
C ASN A 169 -6.87 0.30 31.94
N ASN A 170 -8.01 0.15 31.25
CA ASN A 170 -8.77 1.28 30.72
C ASN A 170 -9.37 2.17 31.82
N LEU A 171 -9.84 1.60 32.93
CA LEU A 171 -10.35 2.36 34.07
C LEU A 171 -9.22 3.13 34.75
N CYS A 172 -8.05 2.52 34.96
CA CYS A 172 -6.87 3.21 35.49
C CYS A 172 -6.45 4.39 34.60
N LYS A 173 -6.43 4.22 33.28
CA LYS A 173 -6.17 5.32 32.33
C LYS A 173 -7.21 6.44 32.38
N TYR A 174 -8.47 6.08 32.66
CA TYR A 174 -9.54 7.06 32.82
C TYR A 174 -9.38 7.88 34.10
N ILE A 175 -9.02 7.22 35.20
CA ILE A 175 -8.75 7.86 36.49
C ILE A 175 -7.50 8.76 36.41
N ASN A 176 -6.42 8.25 35.81
CA ASN A 176 -5.19 9.01 35.61
C ASN A 176 -4.56 8.66 34.24
N PRO A 177 -4.54 9.60 33.28
CA PRO A 177 -3.95 9.37 31.95
C PRO A 177 -2.48 8.95 31.98
N LYS A 178 -1.71 9.34 33.01
CA LYS A 178 -0.30 8.93 33.18
C LYS A 178 -0.15 7.41 33.37
N ALA A 179 -1.20 6.70 33.78
CA ALA A 179 -1.21 5.24 33.86
C ALA A 179 -0.95 4.57 32.50
N GLU A 180 -1.11 5.29 31.39
CA GLU A 180 -0.79 4.78 30.07
C GLU A 180 0.72 4.60 29.82
N SER A 181 1.56 5.51 30.32
CA SER A 181 3.03 5.43 30.23
C SER A 181 3.65 4.77 31.46
N ASN A 182 3.07 4.96 32.64
CA ASN A 182 3.63 4.47 33.90
C ASN A 182 2.86 3.25 34.44
N ILE A 183 3.51 2.08 34.38
CA ILE A 183 2.92 0.80 34.81
C ILE A 183 2.78 0.74 36.33
N LEU A 184 3.75 1.27 37.08
CA LEU A 184 3.72 1.26 38.54
C LEU A 184 2.49 1.99 39.07
N LEU A 185 2.17 3.16 38.52
CA LEU A 185 0.95 3.90 38.84
C LEU A 185 -0.32 3.10 38.56
N THR A 186 -0.35 2.31 37.47
CA THR A 186 -1.49 1.41 37.19
C THR A 186 -1.63 0.35 38.30
N VAL A 187 -0.52 -0.23 38.73
CA VAL A 187 -0.48 -1.22 39.81
C VAL A 187 -0.91 -0.60 41.14
N GLU A 188 -0.44 0.60 41.46
CA GLU A 188 -0.83 1.34 42.67
C GLU A 188 -2.33 1.65 42.72
N LEU A 189 -2.93 2.06 41.60
CA LEU A 189 -4.37 2.29 41.50
C LEU A 189 -5.17 0.99 41.72
N ILE A 190 -4.71 -0.14 41.17
CA ILE A 190 -5.32 -1.45 41.39
C ILE A 190 -5.18 -1.87 42.86
N MET A 191 -4.01 -1.68 43.47
CA MET A 191 -3.79 -1.97 44.88
C MET A 191 -4.66 -1.09 45.78
N GLY A 192 -4.81 0.20 45.46
CA GLY A 192 -5.70 1.12 46.15
C GLY A 192 -7.16 0.64 46.13
N ALA A 193 -7.66 0.28 44.95
CA ALA A 193 -9.01 -0.28 44.81
C ALA A 193 -9.17 -1.65 45.49
N ALA A 194 -8.14 -2.49 45.47
CA ALA A 194 -8.14 -3.78 46.17
C ALA A 194 -8.19 -3.62 47.70
N ARG A 195 -7.55 -2.59 48.27
CA ARG A 195 -7.67 -2.26 49.71
C ARG A 195 -9.08 -1.80 50.10
N SER A 196 -9.83 -1.24 49.16
CA SER A 196 -11.24 -0.88 49.35
C SER A 196 -12.21 -2.07 49.17
N CYS A 197 -11.72 -3.24 48.72
CA CYS A 197 -12.53 -4.44 48.57
C CYS A 197 -12.62 -5.21 49.89
N SER A 198 -13.83 -5.53 50.34
CA SER A 198 -14.01 -6.36 51.54
C SER A 198 -13.71 -7.85 51.30
N SER A 199 -13.77 -8.33 50.06
CA SER A 199 -13.62 -9.75 49.70
C SER A 199 -12.18 -10.19 49.42
N VAL A 200 -11.22 -9.27 49.50
CA VAL A 200 -9.84 -9.44 49.06
C VAL A 200 -8.87 -9.00 50.17
N VAL A 201 -7.71 -9.64 50.23
CA VAL A 201 -6.61 -9.31 51.15
C VAL A 201 -5.41 -8.85 50.32
N THR A 202 -4.77 -7.78 50.79
CA THR A 202 -3.55 -7.20 50.19
C THR A 202 -2.52 -6.96 51.29
N SER A 203 -1.26 -6.79 50.90
CA SER A 203 -0.15 -6.39 51.78
C SER A 203 0.26 -4.95 51.48
N GLU A 204 0.80 -4.25 52.47
CA GLU A 204 1.35 -2.89 52.28
C GLU A 204 2.74 -2.90 51.64
N GLU A 205 3.52 -3.97 51.85
CA GLU A 205 4.91 -4.09 51.41
C GLU A 205 5.08 -4.85 50.09
N THR A 206 4.03 -5.55 49.64
CA THR A 206 4.10 -6.40 48.45
C THR A 206 2.88 -6.20 47.56
N PHE A 207 3.02 -6.49 46.26
CA PHE A 207 1.92 -6.35 45.29
C PHE A 207 1.08 -7.63 45.16
N TRP A 208 0.95 -8.40 46.25
CA TRP A 208 0.13 -9.61 46.28
C TRP A 208 -1.33 -9.28 46.57
N ILE A 209 -2.22 -9.99 45.87
CA ILE A 209 -3.66 -9.94 46.08
C ILE A 209 -4.19 -11.37 46.22
N SER A 210 -4.93 -11.66 47.29
CA SER A 210 -5.61 -12.95 47.50
C SER A 210 -7.06 -12.77 47.88
N LYS A 211 -7.87 -13.80 47.63
CA LYS A 211 -9.24 -13.85 48.13
C LYS A 211 -9.24 -13.99 49.67
N GLN A 212 -10.09 -13.23 50.37
CA GLN A 212 -10.18 -13.28 51.83
C GLN A 212 -10.75 -14.62 52.32
N THR A 213 -11.77 -15.13 51.64
CA THR A 213 -12.35 -16.46 51.91
C THR A 213 -11.77 -17.49 50.95
N PRO A 214 -11.54 -18.74 51.39
CA PRO A 214 -11.12 -19.80 50.48
C PRO A 214 -12.12 -19.97 49.31
N TYR A 215 -11.63 -20.38 48.15
CA TYR A 215 -12.50 -20.81 47.05
C TYR A 215 -13.33 -22.03 47.47
N THR A 216 -14.61 -22.07 47.06
CA THR A 216 -15.47 -23.24 47.27
C THR A 216 -14.91 -24.46 46.53
N LEU A 217 -15.33 -25.66 46.94
CA LEU A 217 -14.84 -26.89 46.32
C LEU A 217 -15.17 -26.94 44.83
N GLU A 218 -16.37 -26.49 44.46
CA GLU A 218 -16.85 -26.40 43.08
C GLU A 218 -16.00 -25.41 42.27
N ALA A 219 -15.69 -24.23 42.84
CA ALA A 219 -14.86 -23.22 42.18
C ALA A 219 -13.41 -23.69 41.99
N LYS A 220 -12.83 -24.36 42.99
CA LYS A 220 -11.49 -24.98 42.90
C LYS A 220 -11.48 -26.08 41.84
N GLN A 221 -12.48 -26.96 41.84
CA GLN A 221 -12.62 -28.01 40.84
C GLN A 221 -12.76 -27.42 39.44
N GLU A 222 -13.59 -26.40 39.22
CA GLU A 222 -13.73 -25.78 37.90
C GLU A 222 -12.41 -25.18 37.38
N LEU A 223 -11.65 -24.52 38.27
CA LEU A 223 -10.38 -23.92 37.89
C LEU A 223 -9.28 -24.97 37.62
N LEU A 224 -9.29 -26.09 38.35
CA LEU A 224 -8.30 -27.17 38.28
C LEU A 224 -8.65 -28.30 37.31
N ASN A 225 -9.93 -28.54 37.00
CA ASN A 225 -10.44 -29.60 36.11
C ASN A 225 -10.05 -29.39 34.64
N LYS A 226 -9.67 -28.16 34.27
CA LYS A 226 -8.91 -27.92 33.04
C LYS A 226 -7.54 -28.59 33.22
N ASN A 227 -7.45 -29.86 32.83
CA ASN A 227 -6.24 -30.67 32.74
C ASN A 227 -5.23 -30.08 31.74
N SER A 228 -4.68 -28.91 32.08
CA SER A 228 -3.71 -28.11 31.31
C SER A 228 -2.53 -27.71 32.19
N GLY A 229 -2.04 -28.63 33.02
CA GLY A 229 -0.65 -28.56 33.46
C GLY A 229 0.21 -29.23 32.40
N PHE A 230 1.30 -28.59 31.97
CA PHE A 230 2.28 -29.27 31.13
C PHE A 230 2.87 -30.43 31.94
N LYS A 231 2.98 -31.59 31.30
CA LYS A 231 3.48 -32.81 31.95
C LYS A 231 5.00 -32.79 32.18
N GLU A 232 5.69 -31.83 31.55
CA GLU A 232 7.14 -31.71 31.50
C GLU A 232 7.55 -30.25 31.77
N ASP A 233 8.76 -30.07 32.31
CA ASP A 233 9.36 -28.76 32.52
C ASP A 233 9.63 -28.08 31.18
N ILE A 234 9.35 -26.78 31.11
CA ILE A 234 9.51 -25.99 29.88
C ILE A 234 10.76 -25.12 30.02
N SER A 235 11.62 -25.12 29.00
CA SER A 235 12.73 -24.19 28.88
C SER A 235 12.44 -23.24 27.71
N VAL A 236 12.38 -21.93 27.98
CA VAL A 236 12.04 -20.90 26.98
C VAL A 236 13.18 -19.92 26.82
N GLU A 237 13.64 -19.70 25.60
CA GLU A 237 14.65 -18.68 25.32
C GLU A 237 14.04 -17.27 25.37
N ALA A 238 14.69 -16.40 26.13
CA ALA A 238 14.32 -15.01 26.31
C ALA A 238 15.55 -14.10 26.19
N LEU A 239 15.33 -12.79 26.10
CA LEU A 239 16.41 -11.81 25.99
C LEU A 239 16.51 -10.97 27.26
N TYR A 240 17.70 -10.96 27.85
CA TYR A 240 18.04 -10.02 28.91
C TYR A 240 18.54 -8.71 28.29
N ILE A 241 17.87 -7.62 28.61
CA ILE A 241 18.08 -6.27 28.10
C ILE A 241 18.60 -5.40 29.25
N PRO A 242 19.93 -5.19 29.33
CA PRO A 242 20.50 -4.34 30.36
C PRO A 242 20.01 -2.89 30.25
N CYS A 243 19.95 -2.18 31.38
CA CYS A 243 19.62 -0.76 31.41
C CYS A 243 20.65 0.09 30.65
N SER A 244 21.94 -0.18 30.86
CA SER A 244 23.03 0.49 30.14
C SER A 244 23.09 0.06 28.67
N ILE A 245 23.07 1.04 27.76
CA ILE A 245 23.14 0.86 26.30
C ILE A 245 24.47 0.22 25.86
N GLU A 246 25.56 0.48 26.60
CA GLU A 246 26.90 -0.05 26.30
C GLU A 246 26.97 -1.57 26.50
N LYS A 247 26.12 -2.13 27.38
CA LYS A 247 26.08 -3.57 27.62
C LYS A 247 25.28 -4.28 26.52
N PRO A 248 25.81 -5.36 25.92
CA PRO A 248 25.12 -6.11 24.89
C PRO A 248 23.91 -6.86 25.45
N ILE A 249 22.95 -7.14 24.58
CA ILE A 249 21.80 -8.01 24.86
C ILE A 249 22.29 -9.44 24.99
N LYS A 250 21.72 -10.20 25.94
CA LYS A 250 22.11 -11.58 26.20
C LYS A 250 20.92 -12.52 26.06
N LEU A 251 21.15 -13.68 25.45
CA LEU A 251 20.19 -14.78 25.47
C LEU A 251 20.19 -15.43 26.86
N VAL A 252 19.01 -15.66 27.42
CA VAL A 252 18.82 -16.33 28.71
C VAL A 252 17.73 -17.40 28.56
N SER A 253 17.90 -18.54 29.24
CA SER A 253 16.85 -19.57 29.28
C SER A 253 15.99 -19.43 30.53
N LEU A 254 14.67 -19.42 30.37
CA LEU A 254 13.68 -19.43 31.44
C LEU A 254 13.20 -20.86 31.65
N ASP A 255 13.70 -21.51 32.71
CA ASP A 255 13.31 -22.87 33.07
C ASP A 255 12.10 -22.82 34.01
N VAL A 256 10.94 -23.20 33.49
CA VAL A 256 9.65 -23.21 34.18
C VAL A 256 9.27 -24.64 34.52
N LEU A 257 9.30 -24.94 35.82
CA LEU A 257 8.89 -26.25 36.34
C LEU A 257 7.39 -26.49 36.11
N SER A 258 6.98 -27.75 35.94
CA SER A 258 5.58 -28.13 35.69
C SER A 258 4.61 -27.65 36.79
N THR A 259 5.08 -27.55 38.03
CA THR A 259 4.35 -27.03 39.21
C THR A 259 4.71 -25.59 39.56
N GLY A 260 5.66 -24.99 38.83
CA GLY A 260 6.15 -23.64 39.05
C GLY A 260 5.29 -22.58 38.37
N TYR A 261 5.29 -21.37 38.91
CA TYR A 261 4.71 -20.24 38.22
C TYR A 261 5.80 -19.54 37.41
N TYR A 262 5.61 -19.42 36.09
CA TYR A 262 6.60 -18.86 35.17
C TYR A 262 7.17 -17.49 35.57
N MET A 263 6.39 -16.67 36.30
CA MET A 263 6.84 -15.38 36.81
C MET A 263 7.98 -15.53 37.84
N ASP A 264 8.06 -16.66 38.54
CA ASP A 264 9.16 -16.97 39.48
C ASP A 264 10.48 -17.20 38.73
N ALA A 265 10.43 -17.90 37.59
CA ALA A 265 11.59 -18.10 36.73
C ALA A 265 12.12 -16.75 36.18
N ILE A 266 11.21 -15.84 35.84
CA ILE A 266 11.54 -14.47 35.42
C ILE A 266 12.15 -13.67 36.57
N ALA A 267 11.53 -13.71 37.77
CA ALA A 267 12.02 -13.04 38.96
C ALA A 267 13.45 -13.48 39.31
N GLN A 268 13.71 -14.80 39.25
CA GLN A 268 15.03 -15.37 39.50
C GLN A 268 16.09 -14.82 38.52
N LYS A 269 15.77 -14.70 37.23
CA LYS A 269 16.71 -14.13 36.24
C LYS A 269 16.92 -12.62 36.38
N LEU A 270 15.94 -11.90 36.92
CA LEU A 270 16.07 -10.48 37.25
C LEU A 270 16.73 -10.23 38.62
N GLY A 271 16.98 -11.27 39.42
CA GLY A 271 17.50 -11.13 40.79
C GLY A 271 16.49 -10.58 41.79
N ILE A 272 15.19 -10.76 41.51
CA ILE A 272 14.09 -10.27 42.36
C ILE A 272 13.68 -11.40 43.32
N MET A 273 13.67 -11.09 44.63
CA MET A 273 13.30 -12.06 45.67
C MET A 273 11.78 -12.32 45.74
N ASP A 274 10.98 -11.25 45.59
CA ASP A 274 9.51 -11.35 45.60
C ASP A 274 8.92 -11.12 44.20
N THR A 275 8.36 -12.18 43.63
CA THR A 275 7.72 -12.18 42.32
C THR A 275 6.60 -11.14 42.15
N SER A 276 5.98 -10.64 43.24
CA SER A 276 4.98 -9.57 43.14
C SER A 276 5.56 -8.27 42.56
N HIS A 277 6.87 -8.05 42.71
CA HIS A 277 7.58 -6.88 42.22
C HIS A 277 7.99 -6.97 40.74
N VAL A 278 7.69 -8.09 40.06
CA VAL A 278 7.90 -8.21 38.62
C VAL A 278 6.78 -7.48 37.88
N LEU A 279 7.10 -6.30 37.36
CA LEU A 279 6.20 -5.53 36.49
C LEU A 279 6.16 -6.15 35.09
N VAL A 280 5.00 -6.04 34.44
CA VAL A 280 4.73 -6.64 33.13
C VAL A 280 4.28 -5.54 32.17
N SER A 281 5.00 -5.37 31.06
CA SER A 281 4.61 -4.40 30.04
C SER A 281 3.38 -4.86 29.25
N ARG A 282 2.85 -3.93 28.45
CA ARG A 282 1.96 -4.28 27.33
C ARG A 282 2.67 -5.20 26.33
N ILE A 283 1.89 -5.84 25.46
CA ILE A 283 2.44 -6.66 24.37
C ILE A 283 3.23 -5.78 23.40
N VAL A 284 4.38 -6.28 22.98
CA VAL A 284 5.32 -5.65 22.05
C VAL A 284 5.43 -6.50 20.78
N GLY A 285 5.57 -5.85 19.63
CA GLY A 285 5.68 -6.55 18.34
C GLY A 285 4.32 -7.01 17.80
N LYS A 286 4.24 -8.22 17.25
CA LYS A 286 2.99 -8.77 16.70
C LYS A 286 2.10 -9.22 17.86
N ALA A 287 0.83 -8.83 17.87
CA ALA A 287 -0.12 -9.22 18.92
C ALA A 287 -0.23 -10.75 19.13
N SER A 288 0.07 -11.56 18.09
CA SER A 288 0.06 -13.02 18.18
C SER A 288 1.24 -13.64 18.94
N SER A 289 2.32 -12.88 19.15
CA SER A 289 3.55 -13.37 19.79
C SER A 289 3.52 -13.27 21.31
N GLU A 290 2.54 -12.55 21.89
CA GLU A 290 2.44 -12.31 23.35
C GLU A 290 3.75 -11.83 24.01
N MET A 291 4.69 -11.26 23.24
CA MET A 291 5.98 -10.78 23.73
C MET A 291 5.80 -9.59 24.67
N ARG A 292 6.42 -9.66 25.86
CA ARG A 292 6.34 -8.61 26.89
C ARG A 292 7.71 -8.39 27.53
N PHE A 293 7.92 -7.18 28.03
CA PHE A 293 9.02 -6.87 28.94
C PHE A 293 8.59 -7.14 30.38
N TYR A 294 9.49 -7.78 31.12
CA TYR A 294 9.41 -8.04 32.53
C TYR A 294 10.56 -7.32 33.23
N PHE A 295 10.29 -6.57 34.29
CA PHE A 295 11.29 -5.74 34.95
C PHE A 295 10.92 -5.49 36.41
N SER A 296 11.89 -5.03 37.22
CA SER A 296 11.65 -4.78 38.65
C SER A 296 10.84 -3.50 38.86
N ALA A 297 9.91 -3.53 39.79
CA ALA A 297 9.39 -2.32 40.40
C ALA A 297 10.53 -1.55 41.12
N PRO A 298 10.60 -0.22 41.01
CA PRO A 298 11.53 0.60 41.81
C PRO A 298 11.27 0.39 43.31
N GLN A 299 12.33 0.26 44.11
CA GLN A 299 12.20 0.21 45.57
C GLN A 299 11.95 1.64 46.07
N LEU A 300 10.69 1.98 46.38
CA LEU A 300 10.38 3.23 47.06
C LEU A 300 10.79 3.11 48.55
N PRO A 301 11.50 4.10 49.12
CA PRO A 301 11.57 4.24 50.57
C PRO A 301 10.16 4.58 51.09
N LEU A 302 9.54 3.65 51.82
CA LEU A 302 8.23 3.86 52.42
C LEU A 302 8.35 4.76 53.67
N GLN A 303 7.55 5.84 53.67
CA GLN A 303 7.20 6.75 54.78
C GLN A 303 8.26 7.71 55.35
N ALA A 304 8.08 9.01 55.06
CA ALA A 304 8.31 10.06 56.05
C ALA A 304 6.95 10.46 56.64
N ASP A 305 6.87 10.49 57.97
CA ASP A 305 5.67 10.73 58.76
C ASP A 305 4.78 11.87 58.24
N SER A 306 3.48 11.59 58.22
CA SER A 306 2.41 12.53 57.93
C SER A 306 2.30 13.62 59.01
N THR A 307 3.19 14.62 58.99
CA THR A 307 3.02 15.96 59.60
C THR A 307 4.01 16.98 59.01
N SER A 308 4.02 17.23 57.71
CA SER A 308 4.47 18.54 57.17
C SER A 308 4.06 18.74 55.72
N SER A 309 3.92 20.00 55.34
CA SER A 309 3.32 20.58 54.13
C SER A 309 3.90 20.10 52.78
N PRO A 310 3.13 20.24 51.67
CA PRO A 310 3.55 19.82 50.34
C PRO A 310 4.53 20.83 49.73
N SER A 311 5.81 20.69 50.08
CA SER A 311 6.88 21.40 49.37
C SER A 311 8.20 20.64 49.54
N LYS A 312 8.37 19.55 48.80
CA LYS A 312 9.68 18.97 48.49
C LYS A 312 9.55 18.06 47.27
N LYS A 313 10.33 18.39 46.24
CA LYS A 313 10.47 17.67 44.98
C LYS A 313 10.61 16.17 45.23
N GLU A 314 9.71 15.41 44.62
CA GLU A 314 9.86 13.99 44.34
C GLU A 314 11.26 13.76 43.76
N THR A 315 12.16 13.20 44.56
CA THR A 315 13.46 12.73 44.10
C THR A 315 13.39 11.22 44.16
N MET A 316 13.17 10.63 42.99
CA MET A 316 13.31 9.19 42.77
C MET A 316 14.71 8.72 43.19
N ASP A 317 14.79 7.45 43.57
CA ASP A 317 16.04 6.74 43.84
C ASP A 317 17.09 7.04 42.75
N PRO A 318 18.27 7.59 43.09
CA PRO A 318 19.28 8.02 42.11
C PRO A 318 19.85 6.86 41.25
N ASP A 319 19.59 5.60 41.58
CA ASP A 319 20.08 4.42 40.85
C ASP A 319 19.08 3.83 39.81
N ALA A 320 17.80 4.25 39.81
CA ALA A 320 16.78 3.70 38.90
C ALA A 320 16.83 4.34 37.49
N THR A 321 17.93 4.14 36.79
CA THR A 321 18.14 4.60 35.42
C THR A 321 17.08 4.02 34.45
N LEU A 322 16.62 4.86 33.50
CA LEU A 322 15.64 4.49 32.49
C LEU A 322 16.25 3.55 31.45
N ASN A 323 15.61 2.41 31.20
CA ASN A 323 16.04 1.47 30.16
C ASN A 323 15.55 1.96 28.80
N ALA A 324 16.35 2.79 28.12
CA ALA A 324 15.97 3.42 26.86
C ALA A 324 15.54 2.40 25.79
N ARG A 325 16.21 1.24 25.71
CA ARG A 325 15.89 0.17 24.75
C ARG A 325 14.50 -0.43 25.02
N ALA A 326 14.22 -0.79 26.27
CA ALA A 326 12.93 -1.37 26.63
C ALA A 326 11.78 -0.35 26.51
N CYS A 327 12.01 0.89 26.97
CA CYS A 327 11.04 1.99 26.87
C CYS A 327 10.67 2.30 25.42
N TYR A 328 11.67 2.33 24.55
CA TYR A 328 11.48 2.59 23.12
C TYR A 328 10.48 1.59 22.52
N PHE A 329 10.63 0.30 22.83
CA PHE A 329 9.74 -0.74 22.34
C PHE A 329 8.35 -0.76 22.98
N SER A 330 8.26 -0.59 24.31
CA SER A 330 6.99 -0.72 25.03
C SER A 330 6.13 0.55 24.99
N GLY A 331 6.73 1.71 24.73
CA GLY A 331 6.08 3.01 24.91
C GLY A 331 5.63 3.23 26.36
N GLN A 332 6.31 2.59 27.31
CA GLN A 332 6.08 2.67 28.75
C GLN A 332 7.41 2.93 29.45
N GLU A 333 7.35 3.59 30.60
CA GLU A 333 8.50 3.82 31.46
C GLU A 333 8.93 2.47 32.08
N ILE A 334 10.15 2.05 31.73
CA ILE A 334 10.80 0.82 32.20
C ILE A 334 12.14 1.23 32.79
N HIS A 335 12.35 0.88 34.06
CA HIS A 335 13.56 1.19 34.80
C HIS A 335 14.37 -0.09 35.06
N GLY A 336 15.69 0.07 35.16
CA GLY A 336 16.60 -1.05 35.43
C GLY A 336 16.67 -2.07 34.29
N ASP A 337 17.17 -3.25 34.61
CA ASP A 337 17.29 -4.34 33.63
C ASP A 337 15.92 -4.97 33.35
N ALA A 338 15.72 -5.48 32.13
CA ALA A 338 14.46 -6.08 31.72
C ALA A 338 14.68 -7.40 30.97
N ILE A 339 13.70 -8.30 31.04
CA ILE A 339 13.64 -9.53 30.25
C ILE A 339 12.53 -9.38 29.20
N LEU A 340 12.87 -9.54 27.93
CA LEU A 340 11.90 -9.67 26.85
C LEU A 340 11.63 -11.15 26.60
N ALA A 341 10.40 -11.59 26.83
CA ALA A 341 10.00 -12.98 26.66
C ALA A 341 8.59 -13.10 26.04
N ALA A 342 8.39 -14.12 25.22
CA ALA A 342 7.09 -14.52 24.70
C ALA A 342 6.54 -15.67 25.54
N ILE A 343 6.13 -15.38 26.76
CA ILE A 343 5.58 -16.37 27.70
C ILE A 343 4.40 -15.77 28.45
N GLY A 344 3.29 -16.51 28.58
CA GLY A 344 2.10 -16.02 29.27
C GLY A 344 0.83 -16.79 28.94
N TYR A 345 -0.30 -16.40 29.54
CA TYR A 345 -1.60 -16.98 29.21
C TYR A 345 -2.29 -16.15 28.15
N SER A 346 -2.98 -16.81 27.21
CA SER A 346 -3.68 -16.14 26.11
C SER A 346 -5.18 -16.48 26.10
N TRP A 347 -5.94 -15.79 25.28
CA TRP A 347 -7.37 -16.09 25.07
C TRP A 347 -7.60 -17.35 24.21
N ARG A 348 -6.54 -17.94 23.64
CA ARG A 348 -6.63 -19.04 22.67
C ARG A 348 -6.63 -20.41 23.33
N THR A 349 -5.83 -20.56 24.38
CA THR A 349 -5.54 -21.83 25.04
C THR A 349 -5.57 -21.66 26.54
N THR A 350 -5.92 -22.72 27.26
CA THR A 350 -5.83 -22.75 28.73
C THR A 350 -4.40 -22.99 29.22
N ASP A 351 -3.56 -23.51 28.32
CA ASP A 351 -2.14 -23.78 28.51
C ASP A 351 -1.31 -22.50 28.42
N LEU A 352 -0.15 -22.49 29.10
CA LEU A 352 0.86 -21.42 29.03
C LEU A 352 1.44 -21.33 27.63
N PHE A 353 1.16 -20.24 26.94
CA PHE A 353 1.81 -19.93 25.68
C PHE A 353 3.30 -19.63 25.93
N ASN A 354 4.16 -20.19 25.08
CA ASN A 354 5.58 -19.88 25.05
C ASN A 354 6.13 -19.96 23.61
N GLU A 355 7.04 -19.05 23.28
CA GLU A 355 7.79 -19.01 22.03
C GLU A 355 9.22 -18.51 22.32
N ASN A 356 10.23 -19.08 21.66
CA ASN A 356 11.62 -18.65 21.84
C ASN A 356 11.84 -17.27 21.21
N VAL A 357 12.39 -16.34 21.98
CA VAL A 357 12.73 -15.00 21.50
C VAL A 357 14.20 -14.95 21.13
N SER A 358 14.47 -14.90 19.82
CA SER A 358 15.84 -14.80 19.29
C SER A 358 16.34 -13.35 19.28
N VAL A 359 17.67 -13.18 19.31
CA VAL A 359 18.29 -11.86 19.16
C VAL A 359 17.98 -11.25 17.79
N ASN A 360 17.88 -12.09 16.75
CA ASN A 360 17.44 -11.69 15.41
C ASN A 360 16.04 -11.03 15.46
N ALA A 361 15.08 -11.61 16.19
CA ALA A 361 13.73 -11.06 16.33
C ALA A 361 13.74 -9.65 16.97
N TYR A 362 14.61 -9.41 17.95
CA TYR A 362 14.82 -8.09 18.55
C TYR A 362 15.31 -7.08 17.51
N TYR A 363 16.36 -7.40 16.75
CA TYR A 363 16.90 -6.48 15.75
C TYR A 363 15.95 -6.28 14.57
N ARG A 364 15.19 -7.29 14.14
CA ARG A 364 14.12 -7.10 13.15
C ARG A 364 13.01 -6.17 13.68
N MET A 365 12.67 -6.26 14.96
CA MET A 365 11.73 -5.32 15.58
C MET A 365 12.31 -3.89 15.64
N LEU A 366 13.62 -3.74 15.87
CA LEU A 366 14.32 -2.46 15.81
C LEU A 366 14.30 -1.87 14.40
N VAL A 367 14.63 -2.69 13.39
CA VAL A 367 14.59 -2.30 11.97
C VAL A 367 13.19 -1.86 11.58
N GLY A 368 12.14 -2.56 12.01
CA GLY A 368 10.76 -2.21 11.65
C GLY A 368 10.37 -0.78 12.03
N ARG A 369 10.97 -0.22 13.08
CA ARG A 369 10.69 1.15 13.54
C ARG A 369 11.39 2.23 12.71
N LEU A 370 12.34 1.86 11.85
CA LEU A 370 12.98 2.77 10.90
C LEU A 370 12.01 3.12 9.76
N PRO A 371 12.07 4.33 9.18
CA PRO A 371 11.18 4.72 8.09
C PRO A 371 11.27 3.83 6.84
N ASP A 372 12.46 3.34 6.50
CA ASP A 372 12.69 2.41 5.39
C ASP A 372 12.70 0.93 5.82
N GLY A 373 12.83 0.66 7.13
CA GLY A 373 12.91 -0.70 7.65
C GLY A 373 11.63 -1.50 7.47
N GLY A 374 10.46 -0.85 7.52
CA GLY A 374 9.18 -1.50 7.17
C GLY A 374 9.17 -2.04 5.73
N TYR A 375 9.78 -1.31 4.79
CA TYR A 375 9.90 -1.75 3.40
C TYR A 375 10.83 -2.96 3.29
N LYS A 376 12.04 -2.85 3.86
CA LYS A 376 13.04 -3.93 3.95
C LYS A 376 12.46 -5.23 4.51
N LEU A 377 11.75 -5.16 5.63
CA LEU A 377 11.09 -6.31 6.24
C LEU A 377 9.95 -6.88 5.39
N SER A 378 9.20 -6.03 4.67
CA SER A 378 8.12 -6.48 3.77
C SER A 378 8.65 -7.22 2.54
N ARG A 379 9.88 -6.91 2.13
CA ARG A 379 10.61 -7.56 1.03
C ARG A 379 11.37 -8.80 1.48
N ASP A 380 11.43 -9.06 2.79
CA ASP A 380 12.34 -9.99 3.46
C ASP A 380 13.80 -9.88 2.95
N ALA A 381 14.22 -8.64 2.68
CA ALA A 381 15.52 -8.30 2.13
C ALA A 381 16.02 -7.04 2.86
N ILE A 382 16.77 -7.25 3.93
CA ILE A 382 17.22 -6.17 4.82
C ILE A 382 18.43 -5.47 4.24
N LEU A 383 19.34 -6.25 3.64
CA LEU A 383 20.60 -5.78 3.10
C LEU A 383 20.52 -5.46 1.60
N ALA A 384 19.65 -6.12 0.84
CA ALA A 384 19.49 -5.85 -0.59
C ALA A 384 18.50 -4.71 -0.92
N ALA A 385 17.33 -4.67 -0.28
CA ALA A 385 16.27 -3.74 -0.64
C ALA A 385 16.46 -2.35 -0.02
N GLU A 386 16.08 -1.29 -0.73
CA GLU A 386 16.02 0.09 -0.23
C GLU A 386 14.63 0.68 -0.51
N LEU A 387 14.19 1.61 0.34
CA LEU A 387 12.89 2.27 0.12
C LEU A 387 12.95 3.07 -1.18
N PRO A 388 12.11 2.76 -2.20
CA PRO A 388 12.18 3.45 -3.48
C PRO A 388 11.92 4.95 -3.34
N SER A 389 12.57 5.74 -4.18
CA SER A 389 12.47 7.20 -4.17
C SER A 389 11.22 7.74 -4.88
N LYS A 390 10.59 6.91 -5.72
CA LYS A 390 9.44 7.25 -6.57
C LYS A 390 8.41 6.12 -6.55
N PHE A 391 7.14 6.49 -6.50
CA PHE A 391 6.04 5.55 -6.70
C PHE A 391 5.55 5.68 -8.14
N THR A 392 5.85 4.67 -8.96
CA THR A 392 5.60 4.68 -10.40
C THR A 392 4.17 4.25 -10.72
N ASN A 393 3.85 3.00 -10.45
CA ASN A 393 2.50 2.45 -10.55
C ASN A 393 2.35 1.25 -9.61
N ARG A 394 1.12 0.76 -9.47
CA ARG A 394 0.81 -0.37 -8.60
C ARG A 394 1.40 -1.70 -9.09
N SER A 395 1.53 -1.91 -10.40
CA SER A 395 1.98 -3.18 -10.98
C SER A 395 3.49 -3.39 -10.87
N ASN A 396 4.27 -2.31 -10.81
CA ASN A 396 5.73 -2.33 -10.73
C ASN A 396 6.20 -2.25 -9.27
N TRP A 397 5.41 -1.64 -8.39
CA TRP A 397 5.72 -1.63 -6.97
C TRP A 397 5.82 -3.05 -6.41
N ARG A 398 6.80 -3.28 -5.55
CA ARG A 398 7.04 -4.55 -4.86
C ARG A 398 7.18 -4.28 -3.38
N GLY A 399 6.70 -5.19 -2.55
CA GLY A 399 6.60 -5.01 -1.10
C GLY A 399 5.36 -4.22 -0.67
N SER A 400 5.32 -3.83 0.60
CA SER A 400 4.20 -3.06 1.15
C SER A 400 4.09 -1.67 0.52
N PHE A 401 2.88 -1.20 0.29
CA PHE A 401 2.63 0.12 -0.31
C PHE A 401 3.06 1.27 0.64
N PRO A 402 3.52 2.41 0.11
CA PRO A 402 3.96 3.56 0.91
C PRO A 402 2.96 4.01 1.98
N ARG A 403 1.67 4.01 1.65
CA ARG A 403 0.60 4.33 2.61
C ARG A 403 0.64 3.39 3.81
N ASP A 404 0.66 2.08 3.57
CA ASP A 404 0.60 1.06 4.62
C ASP A 404 1.90 1.03 5.45
N LEU A 405 3.03 1.34 4.80
CA LEU A 405 4.31 1.57 5.48
C LEU A 405 4.21 2.76 6.43
N LEU A 406 3.62 3.88 6.01
CA LEU A 406 3.46 5.06 6.87
C LEU A 406 2.54 4.76 8.06
N PHE A 407 1.42 4.07 7.86
CA PHE A 407 0.57 3.58 8.96
C PHE A 407 1.35 2.70 9.94
N THR A 408 2.15 1.77 9.41
CA THR A 408 2.93 0.84 10.21
C THR A 408 4.00 1.57 11.01
N PHE A 409 4.71 2.51 10.38
CA PHE A 409 5.70 3.38 11.01
C PHE A 409 5.09 4.20 12.16
N CYS A 410 3.98 4.89 11.91
CA CYS A 410 3.29 5.67 12.95
C CYS A 410 2.88 4.79 14.13
N ARG A 411 2.23 3.65 13.86
CA ARG A 411 1.79 2.72 14.91
C ARG A 411 2.96 2.16 15.73
N GLN A 412 4.04 1.77 15.07
CA GLN A 412 5.21 1.20 15.75
C GLN A 412 5.96 2.25 16.58
N ASN A 413 5.94 3.52 16.17
CA ASN A 413 6.54 4.63 16.91
C ASN A 413 5.55 5.37 17.83
N TRP A 414 4.40 4.75 18.17
CA TRP A 414 3.41 5.30 19.11
C TRP A 414 2.76 6.63 18.70
N LEU A 415 2.73 6.94 17.41
CA LEU A 415 2.08 8.13 16.84
C LEU A 415 0.59 7.86 16.51
N SER A 416 -0.17 8.92 16.30
CA SER A 416 -1.53 8.81 15.74
C SER A 416 -1.49 8.24 14.31
N GLU A 417 -2.57 7.58 13.90
CA GLU A 417 -2.73 7.20 12.50
C GLU A 417 -2.63 8.44 11.59
N PRO A 418 -1.89 8.36 10.47
CA PRO A 418 -1.73 9.48 9.54
C PRO A 418 -3.07 9.87 8.91
N GLU A 419 -3.33 11.18 8.87
CA GLU A 419 -4.53 11.75 8.27
C GLU A 419 -4.23 12.14 6.81
N PHE A 420 -5.11 11.73 5.89
CA PHE A 420 -4.97 11.98 4.45
C PHE A 420 -6.13 12.81 3.94
N SER A 421 -5.86 13.97 3.36
CA SER A 421 -6.88 14.84 2.75
C SER A 421 -6.66 14.90 1.25
N SER A 422 -7.58 14.32 0.47
CA SER A 422 -7.49 14.36 -0.99
C SER A 422 -8.23 15.59 -1.53
N VAL A 423 -7.54 16.40 -2.33
CA VAL A 423 -8.08 17.59 -2.97
C VAL A 423 -8.21 17.31 -4.45
N TYR A 424 -9.42 17.47 -4.99
CA TYR A 424 -9.68 17.42 -6.42
C TYR A 424 -9.49 18.82 -7.01
N ILE A 425 -8.74 18.90 -8.10
CA ILE A 425 -8.46 20.13 -8.83
C ILE A 425 -9.04 19.97 -10.23
N ASP A 426 -10.07 20.76 -10.53
CA ASP A 426 -10.70 20.78 -11.84
C ASP A 426 -9.87 21.57 -12.87
N GLU A 427 -10.16 21.42 -14.16
CA GLU A 427 -9.45 22.11 -15.27
C GLU A 427 -9.52 23.65 -15.17
N SER A 428 -10.51 24.18 -14.44
CA SER A 428 -10.68 25.61 -14.15
C SER A 428 -9.81 26.14 -13.00
N GLY A 429 -9.05 25.27 -12.32
CA GLY A 429 -8.21 25.62 -11.17
C GLY A 429 -8.96 25.75 -9.84
N GLN A 430 -10.27 25.46 -9.80
CA GLN A 430 -11.04 25.40 -8.55
C GLN A 430 -10.72 24.12 -7.79
N SER A 431 -10.44 24.25 -6.49
CA SER A 431 -10.11 23.16 -5.59
C SER A 431 -11.33 22.76 -4.75
N GLU A 432 -11.77 21.51 -4.86
CA GLU A 432 -12.72 20.91 -3.92
C GLU A 432 -11.98 19.98 -2.98
N ILE A 433 -12.09 20.23 -1.67
CA ILE A 433 -11.59 19.31 -0.65
C ILE A 433 -12.57 18.15 -0.59
N LEU A 434 -12.16 16.96 -1.05
CA LEU A 434 -12.85 15.74 -0.67
C LEU A 434 -12.45 15.44 0.78
N GLU A 435 -13.21 16.00 1.72
CA GLU A 435 -13.04 15.69 3.13
C GLU A 435 -13.26 14.19 3.37
N THR A 436 -12.15 13.48 3.63
CA THR A 436 -12.11 12.09 4.09
C THR A 436 -12.55 11.96 5.56
N SER A 437 -12.94 13.06 6.22
CA SER A 437 -13.40 13.13 7.61
C SER A 437 -14.70 12.35 7.88
N LYS A 438 -15.44 11.95 6.85
CA LYS A 438 -16.49 10.91 6.95
C LYS A 438 -15.91 9.51 6.70
N LYS A 439 -15.14 9.01 7.68
CA LYS A 439 -14.93 7.58 8.02
C LYS A 439 -15.19 6.61 6.85
N LEU A 440 -14.39 6.69 5.78
CA LEU A 440 -14.32 5.64 4.77
C LEU A 440 -13.63 4.45 5.45
N LYS A 441 -14.45 3.57 6.05
CA LYS A 441 -14.04 2.30 6.66
C LYS A 441 -13.42 1.41 5.60
N LEU A 442 -12.13 1.55 5.37
CA LEU A 442 -11.29 0.47 4.85
C LEU A 442 -10.86 -0.38 6.06
N SER A 443 -11.71 -1.35 6.40
CA SER A 443 -11.40 -2.36 7.42
C SER A 443 -10.31 -3.31 6.91
N ASN A 444 -9.24 -3.47 7.69
CA ASN A 444 -8.26 -4.57 7.80
C ASN A 444 -8.02 -5.47 6.57
N PRO A 445 -6.77 -5.60 6.09
CA PRO A 445 -6.39 -6.71 5.23
C PRO A 445 -6.09 -7.92 6.12
N SER A 446 -6.99 -8.89 6.15
CA SER A 446 -6.66 -10.20 6.70
C SER A 446 -7.28 -11.30 5.83
N LYS A 447 -6.37 -12.04 5.19
CA LYS A 447 -6.52 -13.30 4.46
C LYS A 447 -7.31 -13.22 3.14
N GLU A 448 -6.59 -12.92 2.06
CA GLU A 448 -6.90 -13.49 0.75
C GLU A 448 -5.98 -14.69 0.55
N VAL A 449 -6.58 -15.86 0.44
CA VAL A 449 -5.93 -17.12 0.09
C VAL A 449 -5.77 -17.14 -1.43
N TYR A 450 -4.58 -17.56 -1.85
CA TYR A 450 -4.19 -17.82 -3.24
C TYR A 450 -5.20 -18.69 -3.99
N GLU A 451 -5.56 -18.26 -5.20
CA GLU A 451 -5.81 -19.18 -6.31
C GLU A 451 -5.26 -18.55 -7.61
N ASN A 452 -4.45 -19.34 -8.31
CA ASN A 452 -3.79 -19.03 -9.57
C ASN A 452 -4.77 -19.14 -10.75
N GLY A 453 -4.58 -18.28 -11.76
CA GLY A 453 -4.89 -18.59 -13.16
C GLY A 453 -5.97 -17.69 -13.80
N GLY A 454 -5.58 -16.98 -14.86
CA GLY A 454 -6.52 -16.47 -15.87
C GLY A 454 -6.38 -14.98 -16.20
N THR A 455 -5.71 -14.72 -17.34
CA THR A 455 -5.95 -13.62 -18.31
C THR A 455 -6.17 -12.20 -17.79
N GLY A 456 -5.24 -11.31 -18.17
CA GLY A 456 -5.23 -9.88 -17.85
C GLY A 456 -6.55 -9.16 -18.10
N ASP A 457 -7.24 -8.83 -17.01
CA ASP A 457 -8.46 -8.03 -16.99
C ASP A 457 -8.12 -6.55 -16.88
N ALA A 458 -8.11 -5.86 -18.03
CA ALA A 458 -8.21 -4.41 -18.11
C ALA A 458 -9.66 -3.97 -17.81
N ASN A 459 -10.08 -4.05 -16.55
CA ASN A 459 -11.35 -3.47 -16.09
C ASN A 459 -11.12 -2.06 -15.53
N GLY A 460 -10.97 -1.10 -16.43
CA GLY A 460 -11.15 0.32 -16.16
C GLY A 460 -12.63 0.70 -16.20
N VAL A 461 -13.37 0.46 -15.12
CA VAL A 461 -14.63 1.19 -14.88
C VAL A 461 -14.26 2.46 -14.13
N GLY A 462 -14.02 3.51 -14.90
CA GLY A 462 -13.92 4.88 -14.45
C GLY A 462 -14.49 5.74 -15.56
N SER A 463 -15.58 6.46 -15.23
CA SER A 463 -16.18 7.48 -16.07
C SER A 463 -15.11 8.33 -16.76
N VAL A 464 -15.00 8.24 -18.09
CA VAL A 464 -14.19 9.19 -18.86
C VAL A 464 -15.06 10.42 -19.05
N GLY A 465 -14.73 11.46 -18.29
CA GLY A 465 -15.40 12.75 -18.34
C GLY A 465 -15.18 13.57 -17.08
N GLN A 466 -13.91 13.80 -16.71
CA GLN A 466 -13.46 14.94 -15.89
C GLN A 466 -11.91 14.88 -15.84
N GLY A 467 -11.24 15.75 -16.58
CA GLY A 467 -9.78 15.83 -16.68
C GLY A 467 -9.10 16.44 -15.44
N GLY A 468 -9.70 16.31 -14.26
CA GLY A 468 -9.13 16.85 -13.03
C GLY A 468 -7.97 16.03 -12.49
N THR A 469 -7.16 16.68 -11.66
CA THR A 469 -6.01 16.07 -10.99
C THR A 469 -6.21 16.06 -9.48
N PHE A 470 -5.58 15.11 -8.81
CA PHE A 470 -5.69 14.90 -7.38
C PHE A 470 -4.39 15.25 -6.68
N ARG A 471 -4.51 15.96 -5.57
CA ARG A 471 -3.43 16.15 -4.58
C ARG A 471 -3.83 15.48 -3.27
N CYS A 472 -2.85 15.01 -2.50
CA CYS A 472 -3.10 14.43 -1.19
C CYS A 472 -2.22 15.09 -0.14
N GLU A 473 -2.83 15.81 0.78
CA GLU A 473 -2.15 16.31 1.98
C GLU A 473 -2.04 15.20 3.03
N VAL A 474 -0.98 15.23 3.83
CA VAL A 474 -0.74 14.25 4.89
C VAL A 474 -0.40 14.97 6.20
N LYS A 475 -1.08 14.59 7.28
CA LYS A 475 -0.78 15.07 8.64
C LYS A 475 -0.41 13.91 9.55
N ILE A 476 0.66 14.09 10.31
CA ILE A 476 1.10 13.14 11.35
C ILE A 476 1.05 13.86 12.68
N LEU A 477 0.32 13.27 13.62
CA LEU A 477 0.11 13.82 14.95
C LEU A 477 0.73 12.94 16.03
N SER A 478 1.09 13.56 17.15
CA SER A 478 1.49 12.89 18.38
C SER A 478 0.33 12.07 18.95
N ARG A 479 0.62 11.31 20.00
CA ARG A 479 -0.41 10.60 20.77
C ARG A 479 -1.40 11.57 21.43
N ASN A 480 -0.92 12.76 21.78
CA ASN A 480 -1.71 13.84 22.39
C ASN A 480 -2.37 14.78 21.36
N LYS A 481 -2.34 14.41 20.07
CA LYS A 481 -2.90 15.17 18.95
C LYS A 481 -2.17 16.48 18.61
N ASP A 482 -0.92 16.61 19.04
CA ASP A 482 -0.05 17.71 18.60
C ASP A 482 0.48 17.43 17.20
N LEU A 483 0.54 18.45 16.35
CA LEU A 483 1.02 18.28 14.98
C LEU A 483 2.54 18.07 14.96
N ILE A 484 3.01 17.04 14.26
CA ILE A 484 4.45 16.72 14.10
C ILE A 484 4.91 17.08 12.69
N ILE A 485 4.18 16.59 11.69
CA ILE A 485 4.49 16.78 10.26
C ILE A 485 3.19 17.12 9.52
N GLU A 486 3.26 18.12 8.67
CA GLU A 486 2.25 18.45 7.68
C GLU A 486 2.90 18.48 6.30
N TYR A 487 2.34 17.73 5.36
CA TYR A 487 2.79 17.70 3.98
C TYR A 487 1.70 18.15 3.03
N SER A 488 2.02 19.16 2.21
CA SER A 488 1.17 19.68 1.15
C SER A 488 1.89 19.51 -0.20
N PRO A 489 1.46 18.57 -1.06
CA PRO A 489 2.14 18.29 -2.31
C PRO A 489 1.95 19.41 -3.35
N GLN A 490 2.97 19.60 -4.19
CA GLN A 490 2.87 20.41 -5.41
C GLN A 490 2.46 19.55 -6.62
N ASP A 491 2.92 18.30 -6.65
CA ASP A 491 2.64 17.33 -7.71
C ASP A 491 1.17 16.91 -7.68
N ALA A 492 0.53 16.83 -8.86
CA ALA A 492 -0.85 16.40 -9.01
C ALA A 492 -0.93 15.13 -9.87
N PHE A 493 -1.85 14.22 -9.53
CA PHE A 493 -1.93 12.89 -10.11
C PHE A 493 -3.32 12.63 -10.71
N ARG A 494 -3.40 11.83 -11.77
CA ARG A 494 -4.69 11.47 -12.40
C ARG A 494 -5.56 10.58 -11.52
N LYS A 495 -4.95 9.79 -10.62
CA LYS A 495 -5.65 8.87 -9.72
C LYS A 495 -5.46 9.30 -8.27
N PRO A 496 -6.53 9.30 -7.44
CA PRO A 496 -6.43 9.67 -6.03
C PRO A 496 -5.53 8.72 -5.23
N ASN A 497 -5.55 7.41 -5.56
CA ASN A 497 -4.67 6.46 -4.90
C ASN A 497 -3.19 6.76 -5.17
N ASP A 498 -2.82 7.13 -6.39
CA ASP A 498 -1.42 7.42 -6.73
C ASP A 498 -0.93 8.69 -6.02
N ALA A 499 -1.82 9.68 -5.82
CA ALA A 499 -1.55 10.84 -4.99
C ALA A 499 -1.28 10.46 -3.53
N ILE A 500 -2.10 9.59 -2.94
CA ILE A 500 -1.93 9.11 -1.57
C ILE A 500 -0.61 8.33 -1.42
N GLN A 501 -0.29 7.43 -2.36
CA GLN A 501 0.94 6.64 -2.29
C GLN A 501 2.18 7.52 -2.43
N ASN A 502 2.19 8.45 -3.39
CA ASN A 502 3.31 9.37 -3.56
C ASN A 502 3.48 10.29 -2.35
N ALA A 503 2.39 10.85 -1.81
CA ALA A 503 2.45 11.69 -0.63
C ALA A 503 3.01 10.94 0.59
N SER A 504 2.56 9.71 0.81
CA SER A 504 3.09 8.84 1.87
C SER A 504 4.59 8.56 1.67
N LEU A 505 5.01 8.28 0.43
CA LEU A 505 6.40 7.99 0.11
C LEU A 505 7.31 9.21 0.32
N ARG A 506 6.84 10.41 -0.01
CA ARG A 506 7.57 11.67 0.24
C ARG A 506 7.81 11.89 1.73
N VAL A 507 6.79 11.67 2.56
CA VAL A 507 6.91 11.78 4.02
C VAL A 507 7.88 10.73 4.57
N LEU A 508 7.78 9.46 4.16
CA LEU A 508 8.71 8.41 4.57
C LEU A 508 10.15 8.69 4.13
N SER A 509 10.34 9.18 2.90
CA SER A 509 11.66 9.55 2.37
C SER A 509 12.28 10.71 3.14
N TRP A 510 11.46 11.71 3.51
CA TRP A 510 11.89 12.81 4.35
C TRP A 510 12.31 12.33 5.74
N LEU A 511 11.48 11.49 6.39
CA LEU A 511 11.80 10.87 7.68
C LEU A 511 13.11 10.10 7.59
N ASN A 512 13.29 9.27 6.54
CA ASN A 512 14.52 8.50 6.35
C ASN A 512 15.77 9.40 6.26
N LYS A 513 15.67 10.52 5.53
CA LYS A 513 16.75 11.52 5.45
C LYS A 513 16.99 12.21 6.79
N TYR A 514 15.93 12.60 7.49
CA TYR A 514 15.99 13.23 8.80
C TYR A 514 16.75 12.33 9.78
N PHE A 515 16.34 11.07 9.91
CA PHE A 515 16.99 10.13 10.84
C PHE A 515 18.43 9.79 10.46
N LYS A 516 18.77 9.78 9.16
CA LYS A 516 20.16 9.58 8.70
C LYS A 516 21.07 10.78 8.98
N GLN A 517 20.54 11.97 9.29
CA GLN A 517 21.32 13.21 9.42
C GLN A 517 21.21 13.90 10.80
N LEU A 518 20.58 13.26 11.80
CA LEU A 518 20.27 13.81 13.12
C LEU A 518 21.46 14.32 13.96
N ASN A 519 22.71 14.10 13.53
CA ASN A 519 23.91 14.69 14.14
C ASN A 519 24.19 16.13 13.68
N VAL A 520 23.37 16.71 12.80
CA VAL A 520 23.48 18.11 12.34
C VAL A 520 22.46 18.99 13.08
N PRO A 521 22.86 20.15 13.67
CA PRO A 521 21.96 21.01 14.44
C PRO A 521 20.69 21.40 13.67
N THR A 522 19.54 21.31 14.36
CA THR A 522 18.18 21.49 13.83
C THR A 522 17.94 22.81 13.08
N GLU A 523 18.76 23.84 13.34
CA GLU A 523 18.66 25.17 12.72
C GLU A 523 18.96 25.17 11.20
N LYS A 524 19.65 24.16 10.66
CA LYS A 524 19.83 24.02 9.20
C LYS A 524 18.64 23.39 8.45
N TYR A 525 17.64 22.86 9.16
CA TYR A 525 16.47 22.23 8.52
C TYR A 525 15.33 23.21 8.26
N SER A 526 15.33 24.37 8.91
CA SER A 526 14.43 25.49 8.59
C SER A 526 14.70 26.08 7.20
N SER A 527 15.83 25.74 6.57
CA SER A 527 16.27 26.24 5.26
C SER A 527 16.39 25.16 4.19
N GLY A 528 16.13 23.89 4.51
CA GLY A 528 16.06 22.78 3.56
C GLY A 528 14.64 22.51 3.09
N ASN A 529 14.03 23.47 2.37
CA ASN A 529 12.71 23.32 1.76
C ASN A 529 12.68 22.11 0.82
N ILE A 530 12.31 20.93 1.31
CA ILE A 530 11.68 19.91 0.47
C ILE A 530 10.26 20.44 0.24
N HIS A 531 9.99 20.89 -0.99
CA HIS A 531 8.75 21.55 -1.41
C HIS A 531 7.51 20.91 -0.75
N GLY A 532 6.93 21.59 0.25
CA GLY A 532 5.65 21.23 0.86
C GLY A 532 5.67 20.54 2.23
N ILE A 533 6.82 20.22 2.85
CA ILE A 533 6.86 19.62 4.20
C ILE A 533 7.08 20.69 5.29
N ARG A 534 6.15 20.80 6.23
CA ARG A 534 6.26 21.60 7.46
C ARG A 534 6.42 20.66 8.66
N VAL A 535 7.40 20.95 9.51
CA VAL A 535 7.75 20.14 10.69
C VAL A 535 7.71 21.02 11.93
N TYR A 536 7.29 20.43 13.05
CA TYR A 536 7.23 21.09 14.35
C TYR A 536 8.39 20.60 15.24
N PRO A 537 9.51 21.35 15.35
CA PRO A 537 10.78 20.83 15.89
C PRO A 537 10.69 20.37 17.36
N HIS A 538 9.97 21.10 18.20
CA HIS A 538 9.83 20.73 19.61
C HIS A 538 9.08 19.39 19.77
N THR A 539 7.99 19.21 19.02
CA THR A 539 7.16 18.00 19.08
C THR A 539 7.92 16.78 18.54
N ILE A 540 8.59 16.91 17.38
CA ILE A 540 9.33 15.78 16.79
C ILE A 540 10.52 15.35 17.66
N GLN A 541 11.24 16.31 18.27
CA GLN A 541 12.33 15.98 19.19
C GLN A 541 11.84 15.26 20.45
N THR A 542 10.71 15.70 20.99
CA THR A 542 10.12 15.07 22.20
C THR A 542 9.67 13.64 21.90
N GLU A 543 8.94 13.42 20.81
CA GLU A 543 8.41 12.09 20.44
C GLU A 543 9.53 11.10 20.06
N PHE A 544 10.63 11.58 19.47
CA PHE A 544 11.75 10.74 19.03
C PHE A 544 12.99 10.82 19.93
N ALA A 545 12.90 11.35 21.15
CA ALA A 545 14.04 11.46 22.07
C ALA A 545 14.70 10.09 22.39
N LEU A 546 13.88 9.05 22.60
CA LEU A 546 14.36 7.69 22.83
C LEU A 546 15.02 7.07 21.58
N TRP A 547 14.58 7.47 20.38
CA TRP A 547 15.17 7.00 19.14
C TRP A 547 16.66 7.38 19.08
N LEU A 548 16.98 8.64 19.39
CA LEU A 548 18.37 9.12 19.42
C LEU A 548 19.20 8.27 20.38
N SER A 549 18.68 7.98 21.57
CA SER A 549 19.40 7.19 22.57
C SER A 549 19.67 5.75 22.11
N VAL A 550 18.72 5.12 21.41
CA VAL A 550 18.85 3.72 20.96
C VAL A 550 19.69 3.59 19.68
N HIS A 551 19.65 4.59 18.80
CA HIS A 551 20.29 4.53 17.48
C HIS A 551 21.61 5.32 17.36
N ASN A 552 22.01 6.15 18.34
CA ASN A 552 23.23 6.99 18.26
C ASN A 552 24.58 6.25 18.31
N VAL A 553 24.60 4.92 18.29
CA VAL A 553 25.85 4.17 18.37
C VAL A 553 26.36 3.86 16.95
N HIS A 554 27.19 4.77 16.45
CA HIS A 554 28.03 4.72 15.23
C HIS A 554 27.33 4.96 13.87
N GLN A 555 27.47 6.18 13.35
CA GLN A 555 27.42 6.44 11.91
C GLN A 555 28.85 6.46 11.35
N TYR A 556 29.13 5.55 10.44
CA TYR A 556 30.34 5.58 9.61
C TYR A 556 30.17 6.55 8.43
N SER A 557 31.29 7.14 8.05
CA SER A 557 31.45 8.14 7.00
C SER A 557 31.19 7.56 5.61
N LYS A 558 30.52 8.33 4.74
CA LYS A 558 30.50 8.08 3.30
C LYS A 558 31.89 8.34 2.70
N GLN A 559 32.46 7.34 2.02
CA GLN A 559 33.32 7.55 0.86
C GLN A 559 32.80 6.68 -0.29
N ASN A 560 32.33 7.31 -1.37
CA ASN A 560 32.04 6.61 -2.61
C ASN A 560 33.39 6.43 -3.34
N GLU A 561 34.10 5.34 -3.09
CA GLU A 561 35.11 4.87 -4.03
C GLU A 561 34.45 4.10 -5.18
N LEU A 562 35.05 4.20 -6.37
CA LEU A 562 34.62 3.53 -7.58
C LEU A 562 34.87 2.02 -7.42
N GLN A 563 33.82 1.25 -7.12
CA GLN A 563 33.93 -0.21 -6.96
C GLN A 563 34.00 -0.91 -8.33
N SER A 564 34.94 -1.85 -8.46
CA SER A 564 35.05 -2.74 -9.61
C SER A 564 34.18 -3.99 -9.44
N PHE A 565 33.41 -4.35 -10.47
CA PHE A 565 32.57 -5.54 -10.49
C PHE A 565 33.26 -6.68 -11.23
N HIS A 566 33.29 -7.89 -10.66
CA HIS A 566 33.77 -9.08 -11.35
C HIS A 566 32.59 -9.81 -11.97
N ILE A 567 32.37 -9.63 -13.28
CA ILE A 567 31.23 -10.17 -14.03
C ILE A 567 31.69 -11.39 -14.85
N GLU A 568 30.98 -12.50 -14.72
CA GLU A 568 31.22 -13.76 -15.43
C GLU A 568 29.95 -14.25 -16.14
N GLY A 569 30.10 -14.84 -17.33
CA GLY A 569 29.00 -15.43 -18.10
C GLY A 569 28.99 -15.00 -19.57
N GLN A 570 28.14 -15.65 -20.38
CA GLN A 570 27.93 -15.26 -21.77
C GLN A 570 27.12 -13.96 -21.82
N ASP A 571 27.63 -12.97 -22.55
CA ASP A 571 26.94 -11.70 -22.74
C ASP A 571 25.80 -11.85 -23.75
N SER A 572 24.58 -11.55 -23.32
CA SER A 572 23.39 -11.61 -24.16
C SER A 572 23.14 -10.31 -24.94
N GLY A 573 23.90 -9.25 -24.70
CA GLY A 573 23.75 -7.92 -25.30
C GLY A 573 22.51 -7.13 -24.82
N VAL A 574 21.76 -7.66 -23.85
CA VAL A 574 20.54 -7.03 -23.30
C VAL A 574 20.82 -6.56 -21.88
N TYR A 575 21.06 -5.25 -21.73
CA TYR A 575 21.33 -4.62 -20.45
C TYR A 575 20.07 -3.95 -19.90
N PRO A 576 19.67 -4.24 -18.66
CA PRO A 576 18.51 -3.61 -18.04
C PRO A 576 18.71 -2.10 -17.85
N SER A 577 17.73 -1.28 -18.26
CA SER A 577 17.76 0.18 -18.10
C SER A 577 16.70 0.69 -17.10
N SER A 578 16.73 1.98 -16.77
CA SER A 578 15.70 2.60 -15.91
C SER A 578 14.28 2.32 -16.41
N GLY A 579 13.40 1.89 -15.49
CA GLY A 579 12.02 1.51 -15.76
C GLY A 579 11.80 0.01 -16.03
N TYR A 580 12.87 -0.76 -16.25
CA TYR A 580 12.78 -2.22 -16.34
C TYR A 580 12.47 -2.82 -14.96
N LEU A 581 11.79 -3.95 -14.98
CA LEU A 581 11.68 -4.82 -13.82
C LEU A 581 12.72 -5.93 -13.94
N ALA A 582 13.82 -5.82 -13.18
CA ALA A 582 14.84 -6.86 -13.12
C ALA A 582 14.50 -7.89 -12.05
N CYS A 583 14.79 -9.15 -12.33
CA CYS A 583 14.74 -10.25 -11.37
C CYS A 583 16.13 -10.86 -11.24
N ILE A 584 16.64 -10.89 -10.02
CA ILE A 584 17.96 -11.43 -9.69
C ILE A 584 17.85 -12.56 -8.67
N SER A 585 18.78 -13.50 -8.71
CA SER A 585 19.15 -14.32 -7.55
C SER A 585 20.35 -13.66 -6.88
N TYR A 586 20.39 -13.62 -5.56
CA TYR A 586 21.56 -13.09 -4.85
C TYR A 586 21.84 -13.82 -3.53
N SER A 587 23.09 -13.74 -3.10
CA SER A 587 23.53 -14.10 -1.76
C SER A 587 24.46 -13.02 -1.20
N ILE A 588 24.30 -12.69 0.08
CA ILE A 588 25.08 -11.69 0.80
C ILE A 588 25.70 -12.36 2.01
N SER A 589 27.02 -12.29 2.11
CA SER A 589 27.77 -12.89 3.21
C SER A 589 28.68 -11.90 3.89
N LEU A 590 28.82 -12.03 5.21
CA LEU A 590 29.83 -11.34 5.99
C LEU A 590 31.16 -12.06 5.83
N LYS A 591 32.21 -11.34 5.44
CA LYS A 591 33.53 -11.90 5.16
C LYS A 591 34.63 -11.08 5.81
N GLN A 592 35.64 -11.76 6.32
CA GLN A 592 36.90 -11.16 6.74
C GLN A 592 37.94 -11.25 5.60
N PRO A 593 38.63 -10.15 5.25
CA PRO A 593 39.69 -10.16 4.24
C PRO A 593 40.83 -11.11 4.64
N GLY A 594 41.16 -12.07 3.78
CA GLY A 594 42.32 -12.95 3.95
C GLY A 594 42.09 -14.28 4.69
N GLU A 595 40.93 -14.51 5.31
CA GLU A 595 40.59 -15.77 5.98
C GLU A 595 39.42 -16.52 5.29
N HIS A 596 39.29 -17.82 5.55
CA HIS A 596 38.22 -18.68 5.03
C HIS A 596 36.87 -18.56 5.78
N MET A 597 36.78 -17.72 6.83
CA MET A 597 35.52 -17.55 7.55
C MET A 597 34.56 -16.62 6.78
N LYS A 598 33.48 -17.21 6.29
CA LYS A 598 32.38 -16.54 5.57
C LYS A 598 31.06 -16.96 6.21
N GLU A 599 30.24 -15.99 6.62
CA GLU A 599 28.91 -16.24 7.16
C GLU A 599 27.84 -15.73 6.20
N LEU A 600 26.89 -16.60 5.83
CA LEU A 600 25.76 -16.22 5.00
C LEU A 600 24.71 -15.45 5.80
N LEU A 601 24.44 -14.20 5.41
CA LEU A 601 23.43 -13.36 6.05
C LEU A 601 22.08 -13.43 5.32
N GLU A 602 22.08 -13.18 4.01
CA GLU A 602 20.85 -13.04 3.21
C GLU A 602 21.00 -13.83 1.91
N ILE A 603 19.93 -14.51 1.48
CA ILE A 603 19.89 -15.24 0.21
C ILE A 603 18.48 -15.17 -0.35
N CYS A 604 18.36 -14.97 -1.66
CA CYS A 604 17.09 -14.96 -2.36
C CYS A 604 17.27 -15.52 -3.77
N ASP A 605 16.40 -16.46 -4.14
CA ASP A 605 16.47 -17.10 -5.46
C ASP A 605 15.80 -16.25 -6.55
N GLU A 606 14.70 -15.57 -6.23
CA GLU A 606 14.02 -14.66 -7.15
C GLU A 606 13.65 -13.34 -6.46
N PHE A 607 14.36 -12.27 -6.82
CA PHE A 607 14.15 -10.95 -6.27
C PHE A 607 13.91 -9.92 -7.37
N GLU A 608 12.67 -9.42 -7.44
CA GLU A 608 12.26 -8.45 -8.47
C GLU A 608 12.32 -6.99 -8.00
N PHE A 609 12.85 -6.08 -8.80
CA PHE A 609 12.84 -4.66 -8.49
C PHE A 609 12.83 -3.77 -9.74
N GLU A 610 12.27 -2.56 -9.62
CA GLU A 610 12.24 -1.57 -10.70
C GLU A 610 13.55 -0.78 -10.71
N ILE A 611 14.29 -0.87 -11.82
CA ILE A 611 15.55 -0.12 -12.02
C ILE A 611 15.25 1.36 -12.17
N GLY A 612 16.09 2.22 -11.58
CA GLY A 612 15.95 3.68 -11.58
C GLY A 612 14.99 4.22 -10.53
N SER A 613 14.31 3.34 -9.78
CA SER A 613 13.46 3.74 -8.65
C SER A 613 14.24 3.86 -7.34
N GLY A 614 15.42 3.24 -7.24
CA GLY A 614 16.19 3.11 -5.99
C GLY A 614 15.60 2.06 -5.04
N ALA A 615 15.05 0.98 -5.59
CA ALA A 615 14.41 -0.11 -4.83
C ALA A 615 15.42 -1.08 -4.18
N VAL A 616 16.70 -0.96 -4.52
CA VAL A 616 17.81 -1.75 -3.96
C VAL A 616 18.98 -0.83 -3.61
N THR A 617 20.00 -1.37 -2.96
CA THR A 617 21.21 -0.58 -2.66
C THR A 617 21.85 -0.03 -3.95
N PRO A 618 22.43 1.19 -3.92
CA PRO A 618 23.00 1.81 -5.12
C PRO A 618 24.07 0.96 -5.81
N VAL A 619 24.88 0.24 -5.03
CA VAL A 619 25.93 -0.65 -5.57
C VAL A 619 25.32 -1.86 -6.28
N LEU A 620 24.26 -2.46 -5.69
CA LEU A 620 23.55 -3.58 -6.29
C LEU A 620 22.90 -3.17 -7.62
N GLU A 621 22.24 -2.00 -7.64
CA GLU A 621 21.60 -1.48 -8.85
C GLU A 621 22.64 -1.23 -9.96
N ALA A 622 23.76 -0.57 -9.62
CA ALA A 622 24.84 -0.28 -10.56
C ALA A 622 25.48 -1.55 -11.15
N CYS A 623 25.62 -2.60 -10.33
CA CYS A 623 26.09 -3.91 -10.79
C CYS A 623 25.10 -4.52 -11.79
N VAL A 624 23.80 -4.59 -11.45
CA VAL A 624 22.78 -5.20 -12.30
C VAL A 624 22.61 -4.46 -13.63
N THR A 625 22.78 -3.14 -13.66
CA THR A 625 22.74 -2.37 -14.92
C THR A 625 23.93 -2.63 -15.85
N GLN A 626 25.01 -3.21 -15.35
CA GLN A 626 26.19 -3.61 -16.15
C GLN A 626 26.16 -5.09 -16.55
N MET A 627 25.17 -5.85 -16.08
CA MET A 627 25.01 -7.28 -16.38
C MET A 627 24.01 -7.50 -17.51
N SER A 628 24.28 -8.51 -18.34
CA SER A 628 23.31 -9.09 -19.25
C SER A 628 22.57 -10.27 -18.61
N ILE A 629 21.47 -10.71 -19.24
CA ILE A 629 20.69 -11.85 -18.75
C ILE A 629 21.59 -13.10 -18.68
N ASN A 630 21.45 -13.86 -17.59
CA ASN A 630 22.24 -15.05 -17.21
C ASN A 630 23.71 -14.79 -16.84
N GLN A 631 24.17 -13.54 -16.76
CA GLN A 631 25.46 -13.25 -16.16
C GLN A 631 25.39 -13.31 -14.62
N SER A 632 26.55 -13.57 -14.04
CA SER A 632 26.80 -13.56 -12.62
C SER A 632 27.82 -12.49 -12.27
N ALA A 633 27.71 -11.89 -11.09
CA ALA A 633 28.64 -10.88 -10.62
C ALA A 633 28.96 -11.08 -9.14
N CYS A 634 30.21 -10.81 -8.78
CA CYS A 634 30.65 -10.78 -7.40
C CYS A 634 31.33 -9.44 -7.08
N PHE A 635 30.97 -8.84 -5.94
CA PHE A 635 31.61 -7.63 -5.46
C PHE A 635 31.60 -7.54 -3.94
N ILE A 636 32.47 -6.67 -3.41
CA ILE A 636 32.55 -6.39 -1.98
C ILE A 636 31.99 -4.98 -1.72
N SER A 637 31.21 -4.84 -0.67
CA SER A 637 30.64 -3.58 -0.20
C SER A 637 31.02 -3.31 1.26
N GLU A 638 30.95 -2.04 1.66
CA GLU A 638 31.16 -1.60 3.04
C GLU A 638 30.09 -2.17 3.98
N LEU A 639 30.43 -2.23 5.27
CA LEU A 639 29.50 -2.71 6.29
C LEU A 639 28.37 -1.70 6.54
N PRO A 640 27.10 -2.12 6.42
CA PRO A 640 25.98 -1.30 6.87
C PRO A 640 25.95 -1.19 8.40
N PRO A 641 25.10 -0.32 8.97
CA PRO A 641 24.92 -0.24 10.41
C PRO A 641 24.68 -1.61 11.07
N ARG A 642 25.34 -1.85 12.21
CA ARG A 642 25.35 -3.15 12.91
C ARG A 642 23.96 -3.76 13.11
N HIS A 643 22.95 -2.95 13.41
CA HIS A 643 21.59 -3.43 13.63
C HIS A 643 20.95 -4.06 12.38
N LEU A 644 21.32 -3.65 11.17
CA LEU A 644 20.85 -4.27 9.92
C LEU A 644 21.49 -5.65 9.73
N ILE A 645 22.79 -5.77 10.01
CA ILE A 645 23.53 -7.04 9.95
C ILE A 645 22.93 -8.03 10.94
N LEU A 646 22.72 -7.62 12.19
CA LEU A 646 22.17 -8.49 13.23
C LEU A 646 20.69 -8.85 13.01
N ALA A 647 19.96 -8.04 12.24
CA ALA A 647 18.60 -8.36 11.80
C ALA A 647 18.55 -9.35 10.61
N ALA A 648 19.60 -9.38 9.79
CA ALA A 648 19.76 -10.33 8.69
C ALA A 648 20.44 -11.64 9.14
N ALA A 649 21.29 -11.58 10.17
CA ALA A 649 22.07 -12.70 10.69
C ALA A 649 21.19 -13.91 11.05
N ARG A 650 21.55 -15.08 10.50
CA ARG A 650 20.95 -16.37 10.87
C ARG A 650 21.58 -16.93 12.14
N ASP A 651 22.89 -16.74 12.31
CA ASP A 651 23.64 -17.13 13.50
C ASP A 651 24.25 -15.91 14.18
N HIS A 652 23.57 -15.45 15.23
CA HIS A 652 23.98 -14.24 15.93
C HIS A 652 25.36 -14.34 16.60
N ALA A 653 25.74 -15.52 17.09
CA ALA A 653 27.02 -15.70 17.80
C ALA A 653 28.20 -15.55 16.84
N ASN A 654 28.09 -16.20 15.67
CA ASN A 654 29.09 -16.09 14.60
C ASN A 654 29.15 -14.66 14.04
N SER A 655 28.00 -14.04 13.76
CA SER A 655 27.95 -12.67 13.24
C SER A 655 28.57 -11.66 14.18
N LEU A 656 28.28 -11.75 15.48
CA LEU A 656 28.91 -10.89 16.47
C LEU A 656 30.42 -11.11 16.54
N SER A 657 30.87 -12.38 16.55
CA SER A 657 32.30 -12.69 16.61
C SER A 657 33.07 -12.07 15.45
N LEU A 658 32.52 -12.13 14.23
CA LEU A 658 33.07 -11.50 13.04
C LEU A 658 33.07 -9.97 13.17
N LEU A 659 31.96 -9.37 13.60
CA LEU A 659 31.86 -7.91 13.76
C LEU A 659 32.78 -7.31 14.84
N PHE A 660 33.28 -8.10 15.77
CA PHE A 660 34.29 -7.69 16.74
C PHE A 660 35.73 -7.75 16.19
N MET A 661 35.95 -8.45 15.08
CA MET A 661 37.23 -8.48 14.38
C MET A 661 37.37 -7.27 13.45
N GLN A 662 38.57 -6.69 13.37
CA GLN A 662 38.83 -5.53 12.50
C GLN A 662 38.76 -5.95 11.01
N ASP A 663 38.30 -5.04 10.15
CA ASP A 663 38.29 -5.13 8.68
C ASP A 663 37.22 -6.02 7.99
N CYS A 664 36.08 -6.33 8.62
CA CYS A 664 35.00 -7.08 7.94
C CYS A 664 34.32 -6.29 6.79
N CYS A 665 33.79 -7.02 5.79
CA CYS A 665 33.06 -6.49 4.64
C CYS A 665 31.89 -7.38 4.21
N LEU A 666 30.99 -6.88 3.36
CA LEU A 666 29.93 -7.68 2.76
C LEU A 666 30.33 -8.14 1.36
N GLU A 667 30.29 -9.44 1.12
CA GLU A 667 30.44 -10.04 -0.22
C GLU A 667 29.06 -10.32 -0.82
N TYR A 668 28.79 -9.71 -1.97
CA TYR A 668 27.59 -9.91 -2.76
C TYR A 668 27.90 -10.85 -3.92
N SER A 669 27.07 -11.87 -4.13
CA SER A 669 27.10 -12.72 -5.33
C SER A 669 25.71 -12.71 -5.95
N ILE A 670 25.61 -12.32 -7.22
CA ILE A 670 24.35 -11.99 -7.90
C ILE A 670 24.29 -12.70 -9.24
N ASN A 671 23.12 -13.20 -9.63
CA ASN A 671 22.83 -13.70 -10.96
C ASN A 671 21.63 -12.94 -11.53
N LEU A 672 21.74 -12.40 -12.74
CA LEU A 672 20.61 -11.75 -13.41
C LEU A 672 19.77 -12.79 -14.16
N ILE A 673 18.53 -13.02 -13.72
CA ILE A 673 17.67 -14.10 -14.24
C ILE A 673 16.80 -13.60 -15.40
N ARG A 674 16.11 -12.48 -15.20
CA ARG A 674 15.21 -11.88 -16.21
C ARG A 674 15.19 -10.37 -16.07
N ALA A 675 14.89 -9.68 -17.16
CA ALA A 675 14.62 -8.25 -17.17
C ALA A 675 13.42 -7.97 -18.10
N THR A 676 12.35 -7.40 -17.54
CA THR A 676 11.11 -7.12 -18.25
C THR A 676 11.01 -5.64 -18.60
N GLU A 677 10.74 -5.34 -19.87
CA GLU A 677 10.55 -3.99 -20.39
C GLU A 677 9.26 -3.33 -19.82
N PRO A 678 9.27 -2.00 -19.61
CA PRO A 678 8.07 -1.28 -19.21
C PRO A 678 7.00 -1.28 -20.32
N LEU A 679 5.72 -1.23 -19.94
CA LEU A 679 4.59 -1.17 -20.88
C LEU A 679 4.63 0.11 -21.74
N GLU A 680 4.40 -0.07 -23.04
CA GLU A 680 4.52 0.86 -24.19
C GLU A 680 4.01 2.29 -23.97
N ASP A 681 2.83 2.47 -23.35
CA ASP A 681 2.23 3.78 -23.08
C ASP A 681 3.17 4.75 -22.34
N ARG A 682 4.09 4.19 -21.52
CA ARG A 682 5.05 4.96 -20.73
C ARG A 682 6.28 5.37 -21.55
N MET A 683 6.65 4.59 -22.56
CA MET A 683 7.77 4.88 -23.47
C MET A 683 7.37 5.98 -24.47
N GLU A 684 6.17 5.87 -25.06
CA GLU A 684 5.68 6.86 -26.02
C GLU A 684 5.45 8.25 -25.37
N GLN A 685 4.87 8.29 -24.15
CA GLN A 685 4.65 9.55 -23.42
C GLN A 685 5.94 10.23 -22.96
N ALA A 686 7.02 9.47 -22.78
CA ALA A 686 8.31 10.00 -22.36
C ALA A 686 9.14 10.56 -23.54
N LEU A 687 8.95 10.01 -24.74
CA LEU A 687 9.78 10.33 -25.91
C LEU A 687 9.11 11.30 -26.89
N PHE A 688 7.77 11.34 -26.95
CA PHE A 688 7.03 12.17 -27.90
C PHE A 688 6.09 13.15 -27.18
N SER A 689 6.23 14.42 -27.51
CA SER A 689 5.32 15.48 -27.06
C SER A 689 4.81 16.26 -28.28
N PRO A 690 3.53 16.12 -28.67
CA PRO A 690 2.48 15.30 -28.04
C PRO A 690 2.70 13.77 -28.22
N PRO A 691 1.99 12.90 -27.46
CA PRO A 691 2.10 11.45 -27.61
C PRO A 691 1.83 10.95 -29.04
N LEU A 692 2.49 9.86 -29.44
CA LEU A 692 2.48 9.38 -30.83
C LEU A 692 1.07 9.06 -31.34
N SER A 693 0.24 8.42 -30.51
CA SER A 693 -1.18 8.17 -30.79
C SER A 693 -1.97 9.43 -31.13
N LYS A 694 -1.68 10.55 -30.47
CA LYS A 694 -2.31 11.85 -30.78
C LYS A 694 -1.79 12.43 -32.09
N GLN A 695 -0.49 12.32 -32.35
CA GLN A 695 0.09 12.76 -33.63
C GLN A 695 -0.52 12.02 -34.83
N ARG A 696 -0.76 10.70 -34.71
CA ARG A 696 -1.43 9.91 -35.75
C ARG A 696 -2.84 10.43 -36.06
N VAL A 697 -3.62 10.70 -35.01
CA VAL A 697 -4.96 11.29 -35.16
C VAL A 697 -4.88 12.67 -35.81
N GLU A 698 -3.98 13.55 -35.35
CA GLU A 698 -3.78 14.88 -35.94
C GLU A 698 -3.37 14.82 -37.43
N TYR A 699 -2.51 13.86 -37.79
CA TYR A 699 -2.14 13.60 -39.18
C TYR A 699 -3.36 13.21 -40.02
N ALA A 700 -4.15 12.23 -39.57
CA ALA A 700 -5.35 11.80 -40.27
C ALA A 700 -6.38 12.94 -40.41
N LEU A 701 -6.62 13.71 -39.35
CA LEU A 701 -7.52 14.87 -39.35
C LEU A 701 -7.14 15.91 -40.40
N LYS A 702 -5.84 16.19 -40.56
CA LYS A 702 -5.34 17.13 -41.57
C LYS A 702 -5.71 16.67 -42.98
N HIS A 703 -5.43 15.42 -43.32
CA HIS A 703 -5.75 14.85 -44.64
C HIS A 703 -7.26 14.77 -44.91
N ILE A 704 -8.04 14.44 -43.88
CA ILE A 704 -9.51 14.42 -43.95
C ILE A 704 -10.02 15.82 -44.31
N ASN A 705 -9.55 16.86 -43.63
CA ASN A 705 -10.01 18.23 -43.86
C ASN A 705 -9.54 18.81 -45.20
N GLU A 706 -8.34 18.46 -45.67
CA GLU A 706 -7.80 18.88 -46.98
C GLU A 706 -8.58 18.28 -48.17
N SER A 707 -9.23 17.12 -47.98
CA SER A 707 -9.93 16.40 -49.05
C SER A 707 -11.34 16.90 -49.37
N CYS A 708 -11.95 17.69 -48.47
CA CYS A 708 -13.36 18.07 -48.50
C CYS A 708 -14.35 16.89 -48.69
N ALA A 709 -14.05 15.72 -48.11
CA ALA A 709 -14.87 14.51 -48.17
C ALA A 709 -16.23 14.64 -47.46
N ALA A 710 -17.25 13.92 -47.94
CA ALA A 710 -18.57 13.86 -47.31
C ALA A 710 -18.76 12.59 -46.47
N THR A 711 -18.05 11.50 -46.77
CA THR A 711 -18.22 10.20 -46.12
C THR A 711 -16.89 9.62 -45.63
N LEU A 712 -16.85 9.17 -44.37
CA LEU A 712 -15.67 8.55 -43.73
C LEU A 712 -16.02 7.20 -43.13
N VAL A 713 -15.19 6.20 -43.36
CA VAL A 713 -15.20 4.93 -42.63
C VAL A 713 -13.87 4.74 -41.89
N ASP A 714 -13.94 4.39 -40.61
CA ASP A 714 -12.80 4.10 -39.75
C ASP A 714 -12.74 2.59 -39.45
N PHE A 715 -11.80 1.91 -40.10
CA PHE A 715 -11.55 0.48 -39.99
C PHE A 715 -10.66 0.20 -38.78
N GLY A 716 -11.22 -0.46 -37.77
CA GLY A 716 -10.59 -0.65 -36.46
C GLY A 716 -10.72 0.59 -35.57
N CYS A 717 -11.93 1.14 -35.46
CA CYS A 717 -12.15 2.42 -34.77
C CYS A 717 -11.93 2.36 -33.24
N GLY A 718 -11.83 1.16 -32.65
CA GLY A 718 -11.56 0.93 -31.24
C GLY A 718 -12.59 1.62 -30.34
N SER A 719 -12.10 2.50 -29.45
CA SER A 719 -12.97 3.33 -28.60
C SER A 719 -13.44 4.63 -29.25
N GLY A 720 -13.16 4.84 -30.54
CA GLY A 720 -13.61 5.98 -31.33
C GLY A 720 -12.77 7.26 -31.15
N SER A 721 -11.47 7.16 -30.84
CA SER A 721 -10.62 8.33 -30.58
C SER A 721 -10.50 9.28 -31.79
N LEU A 722 -10.36 8.74 -33.00
CA LEU A 722 -10.38 9.52 -34.25
C LEU A 722 -11.75 10.17 -34.46
N LEU A 723 -12.82 9.38 -34.35
CA LEU A 723 -14.19 9.85 -34.52
C LEU A 723 -14.56 10.94 -33.50
N GLU A 724 -14.13 10.81 -32.25
CA GLU A 724 -14.29 11.85 -31.23
C GLU A 724 -13.52 13.12 -31.60
N SER A 725 -12.26 12.97 -32.03
CA SER A 725 -11.40 14.10 -32.36
C SER A 725 -11.94 14.88 -33.56
N LEU A 726 -12.54 14.20 -34.55
CA LEU A 726 -13.24 14.82 -35.68
C LEU A 726 -14.35 15.77 -35.21
N MET A 727 -15.02 15.47 -34.09
CA MET A 727 -16.05 16.37 -33.56
C MET A 727 -15.46 17.67 -33.01
N SER A 728 -14.17 17.71 -32.67
CA SER A 728 -13.53 18.90 -32.08
C SER A 728 -13.09 19.93 -33.12
N TYR A 729 -13.06 19.57 -34.41
CA TYR A 729 -12.62 20.46 -35.49
C TYR A 729 -13.75 20.67 -36.53
N PRO A 730 -13.79 21.82 -37.21
CA PRO A 730 -14.70 22.00 -38.34
C PRO A 730 -14.38 20.99 -39.45
N THR A 731 -15.40 20.30 -39.97
CA THR A 731 -15.24 19.31 -41.03
C THR A 731 -16.40 19.38 -42.04
N SER A 732 -16.15 18.90 -43.26
CA SER A 732 -17.13 18.79 -44.35
C SER A 732 -17.84 17.43 -44.40
N LEU A 733 -17.47 16.51 -43.50
CA LEU A 733 -18.07 15.18 -43.40
C LEU A 733 -19.54 15.25 -43.01
N GLU A 734 -20.39 14.59 -43.79
CA GLU A 734 -21.81 14.41 -43.53
C GLU A 734 -22.13 13.04 -42.90
N LYS A 735 -21.35 12.00 -43.21
CA LYS A 735 -21.55 10.64 -42.70
C LYS A 735 -20.25 10.05 -42.19
N ILE A 736 -20.26 9.56 -40.95
CA ILE A 736 -19.13 8.84 -40.35
C ILE A 736 -19.53 7.41 -39.97
N VAL A 737 -18.62 6.47 -40.18
CA VAL A 737 -18.83 5.06 -39.82
C VAL A 737 -17.60 4.53 -39.10
N GLY A 738 -17.79 3.80 -38.01
CA GLY A 738 -16.73 3.02 -37.36
C GLY A 738 -17.01 1.53 -37.47
N VAL A 739 -15.98 0.74 -37.71
CA VAL A 739 -16.05 -0.73 -37.76
C VAL A 739 -15.00 -1.29 -36.80
N ASP A 740 -15.37 -2.22 -35.94
CA ASP A 740 -14.42 -2.93 -35.07
C ASP A 740 -14.98 -4.30 -34.66
N ILE A 741 -14.12 -5.25 -34.32
CA ILE A 741 -14.54 -6.55 -33.74
C ILE A 741 -14.70 -6.47 -32.20
N SER A 742 -14.16 -5.43 -31.58
CA SER A 742 -14.18 -5.20 -30.15
C SER A 742 -15.49 -4.54 -29.72
N ARG A 743 -16.48 -5.35 -29.35
CA ARG A 743 -17.74 -4.86 -28.73
C ARG A 743 -17.50 -3.91 -27.54
N LYS A 744 -16.47 -4.16 -26.73
CA LYS A 744 -16.08 -3.26 -25.62
C LYS A 744 -15.56 -1.90 -26.10
N GLY A 745 -14.87 -1.86 -27.25
CA GLY A 745 -14.45 -0.62 -27.92
C GLY A 745 -15.65 0.14 -28.47
N LEU A 746 -16.46 -0.52 -29.30
CA LEU A 746 -17.65 0.06 -29.93
C LEU A 746 -18.64 0.64 -28.91
N ALA A 747 -18.85 -0.04 -27.78
CA ALA A 747 -19.74 0.46 -26.74
C ALA A 747 -19.20 1.72 -26.03
N ARG A 748 -17.88 1.95 -26.01
CA ARG A 748 -17.26 3.21 -25.57
C ARG A 748 -17.38 4.28 -26.64
N ALA A 749 -17.10 3.94 -27.90
CA ALA A 749 -17.23 4.85 -29.03
C ALA A 749 -18.65 5.41 -29.14
N ALA A 750 -19.68 4.56 -29.04
CA ALA A 750 -21.09 4.96 -29.09
C ALA A 750 -21.44 6.02 -28.03
N LYS A 751 -21.01 5.81 -26.78
CA LYS A 751 -21.25 6.76 -25.68
C LYS A 751 -20.61 8.12 -25.92
N VAL A 752 -19.35 8.12 -26.36
CA VAL A 752 -18.59 9.33 -26.65
C VAL A 752 -19.24 10.10 -27.80
N LEU A 753 -19.55 9.41 -28.91
CA LEU A 753 -20.19 10.02 -30.07
C LEU A 753 -21.58 10.55 -29.74
N HIS A 754 -22.40 9.78 -29.03
CA HIS A 754 -23.73 10.21 -28.63
C HIS A 754 -23.69 11.50 -27.79
N SER A 755 -22.78 11.58 -26.82
CA SER A 755 -22.59 12.79 -26.01
C SER A 755 -22.17 14.00 -26.86
N LYS A 756 -21.20 13.83 -27.76
CA LYS A 756 -20.66 14.93 -28.59
C LYS A 756 -21.64 15.43 -29.64
N LEU A 757 -22.38 14.52 -30.27
CA LEU A 757 -23.34 14.85 -31.33
C LEU A 757 -24.60 15.51 -30.76
N ASN A 758 -25.06 15.11 -29.58
CA ASN A 758 -26.22 15.72 -28.94
C ASN A 758 -25.92 17.04 -28.20
N ALA A 759 -24.77 17.17 -27.53
CA ALA A 759 -24.38 18.42 -26.86
C ALA A 759 -24.25 19.62 -27.82
N LYS A 760 -24.04 19.37 -29.12
CA LYS A 760 -23.89 20.40 -30.16
C LYS A 760 -25.19 20.70 -30.91
N SER A 761 -26.25 19.92 -30.70
CA SER A 761 -27.56 20.18 -31.30
C SER A 761 -28.33 21.30 -30.58
N GLU A 762 -27.98 21.62 -29.33
CA GLU A 762 -28.64 22.66 -28.52
C GLU A 762 -27.98 24.04 -28.61
N ALA A 763 -26.72 24.12 -29.05
CA ALA A 763 -26.02 25.39 -29.25
C ALA A 763 -26.21 25.90 -30.68
N LEU A 764 -26.83 27.08 -30.84
CA LEU A 764 -27.20 27.76 -32.10
C LEU A 764 -26.00 28.19 -33.00
N THR A 765 -24.82 27.60 -32.80
CA THR A 765 -23.56 27.89 -33.51
C THR A 765 -22.75 26.60 -33.67
N SER A 766 -23.25 25.60 -34.41
CA SER A 766 -22.51 24.35 -34.64
C SER A 766 -21.88 24.29 -36.04
N ASN A 767 -20.53 24.30 -36.07
CA ASN A 767 -19.69 24.17 -37.26
C ASN A 767 -19.50 22.70 -37.73
N THR A 768 -20.44 21.80 -37.45
CA THR A 768 -20.34 20.36 -37.79
C THR A 768 -21.43 19.97 -38.77
N SER A 769 -21.04 19.51 -39.96
CA SER A 769 -21.92 19.12 -41.07
C SER A 769 -22.43 17.67 -41.00
N ILE A 770 -22.10 16.94 -39.92
CA ILE A 770 -22.42 15.52 -39.75
C ILE A 770 -23.91 15.32 -39.52
N LYS A 771 -24.53 14.55 -40.41
CA LYS A 771 -25.95 14.18 -40.39
C LYS A 771 -26.16 12.75 -39.90
N SER A 772 -25.20 11.86 -40.09
CA SER A 772 -25.31 10.43 -39.76
C SER A 772 -24.02 9.86 -39.18
N ALA A 773 -24.14 9.05 -38.12
CA ALA A 773 -23.04 8.30 -37.52
C ALA A 773 -23.46 6.85 -37.25
N LEU A 774 -22.62 5.88 -37.65
CA LEU A 774 -22.92 4.44 -37.50
C LEU A 774 -21.72 3.71 -36.91
N LEU A 775 -21.98 2.70 -36.07
CA LEU A 775 -20.98 1.78 -35.56
C LEU A 775 -21.37 0.34 -35.85
N TYR A 776 -20.45 -0.40 -36.46
CA TYR A 776 -20.62 -1.79 -36.86
C TYR A 776 -19.68 -2.72 -36.11
N ASP A 777 -20.21 -3.86 -35.67
CA ASP A 777 -19.42 -5.03 -35.25
C ASP A 777 -19.15 -5.93 -36.45
N GLY A 778 -17.88 -6.04 -36.84
CA GLY A 778 -17.48 -6.76 -38.04
C GLY A 778 -15.96 -6.80 -38.26
N SER A 779 -15.48 -7.85 -38.94
CA SER A 779 -14.08 -7.97 -39.33
C SER A 779 -13.81 -7.16 -40.59
N ILE A 780 -12.77 -6.32 -40.58
CA ILE A 780 -12.39 -5.47 -41.72
C ILE A 780 -11.87 -6.26 -42.93
N THR A 781 -11.56 -7.54 -42.76
CA THR A 781 -11.23 -8.48 -43.86
C THR A 781 -12.45 -9.03 -44.59
N VAL A 782 -13.67 -8.70 -44.15
CA VAL A 782 -14.93 -9.15 -44.76
C VAL A 782 -15.62 -7.97 -45.41
N PHE A 783 -16.05 -8.12 -46.67
CA PHE A 783 -16.75 -7.05 -47.36
C PHE A 783 -18.19 -6.88 -46.85
N ASP A 784 -18.60 -5.63 -46.63
CA ASP A 784 -19.98 -5.23 -46.36
C ASP A 784 -20.40 -4.13 -47.35
N GLN A 785 -21.42 -4.41 -48.16
CA GLN A 785 -21.87 -3.52 -49.23
C GLN A 785 -22.27 -2.11 -48.76
N ARG A 786 -22.64 -1.94 -47.48
CA ARG A 786 -23.04 -0.63 -46.93
C ARG A 786 -21.88 0.35 -46.83
N LEU A 787 -20.64 -0.13 -46.93
CA LEU A 787 -19.41 0.65 -46.85
C LEU A 787 -18.75 0.87 -48.22
N TYR A 788 -19.39 0.42 -49.30
CA TYR A 788 -18.90 0.63 -50.65
C TYR A 788 -18.88 2.11 -51.05
N GLY A 789 -17.78 2.57 -51.66
CA GLY A 789 -17.69 3.87 -52.33
C GLY A 789 -17.58 5.07 -51.40
N PHE A 790 -17.12 4.88 -50.16
CA PHE A 790 -16.84 5.98 -49.22
C PHE A 790 -15.74 6.91 -49.75
N ASP A 791 -15.77 8.18 -49.36
CA ASP A 791 -14.76 9.14 -49.81
C ASP A 791 -13.41 8.88 -49.12
N ILE A 792 -13.42 8.63 -47.80
CA ILE A 792 -12.24 8.32 -47.02
C ILE A 792 -12.42 7.03 -46.25
N GLY A 793 -11.40 6.17 -46.29
CA GLY A 793 -11.15 5.12 -45.30
C GLY A 793 -9.95 5.48 -44.42
N THR A 794 -10.03 5.23 -43.12
CA THR A 794 -8.89 5.25 -42.18
C THR A 794 -8.68 3.89 -41.57
N CYS A 795 -7.41 3.50 -41.38
CA CYS A 795 -7.00 2.27 -40.71
C CYS A 795 -5.70 2.56 -39.96
N LEU A 796 -5.82 3.02 -38.72
CA LEU A 796 -4.69 3.57 -37.96
C LEU A 796 -4.20 2.59 -36.90
N GLU A 797 -3.03 1.99 -37.10
CA GLU A 797 -2.42 0.99 -36.21
C GLU A 797 -3.34 -0.22 -35.97
N VAL A 798 -3.71 -0.91 -37.05
CA VAL A 798 -4.66 -2.04 -37.01
C VAL A 798 -4.11 -3.26 -37.74
N ILE A 799 -3.44 -3.05 -38.88
CA ILE A 799 -2.97 -4.15 -39.73
C ILE A 799 -1.94 -5.03 -39.03
N GLU A 800 -1.17 -4.50 -38.09
CA GLU A 800 -0.19 -5.25 -37.28
C GLU A 800 -0.83 -6.15 -36.21
N HIS A 801 -2.11 -5.97 -35.89
CA HIS A 801 -2.84 -6.80 -34.93
C HIS A 801 -3.48 -8.06 -35.57
N MET A 802 -3.25 -8.27 -36.87
CA MET A 802 -3.67 -9.46 -37.61
C MET A 802 -2.47 -10.13 -38.28
N GLU A 803 -2.62 -11.38 -38.68
CA GLU A 803 -1.58 -12.11 -39.41
C GLU A 803 -1.26 -11.40 -40.75
N GLU A 804 -0.03 -11.53 -41.24
CA GLU A 804 0.47 -10.76 -42.41
C GLU A 804 -0.33 -11.02 -43.70
N ASP A 805 -0.86 -12.23 -43.86
CA ASP A 805 -1.76 -12.62 -44.94
C ASP A 805 -3.13 -11.93 -44.82
N GLN A 806 -3.62 -11.73 -43.59
CA GLN A 806 -4.87 -11.03 -43.32
C GLN A 806 -4.72 -9.52 -43.54
N ALA A 807 -3.57 -8.93 -43.23
CA ALA A 807 -3.27 -7.53 -43.56
C ALA A 807 -3.27 -7.31 -45.09
N SER A 808 -2.70 -8.26 -45.83
CA SER A 808 -2.74 -8.25 -47.31
C SER A 808 -4.15 -8.42 -47.85
N LEU A 809 -4.93 -9.35 -47.28
CA LEU A 809 -6.34 -9.54 -47.61
C LEU A 809 -7.17 -8.27 -47.34
N PHE A 810 -6.96 -7.62 -46.19
CA PHE A 810 -7.59 -6.34 -45.89
C PHE A 810 -7.27 -5.29 -46.96
N GLY A 811 -6.00 -5.18 -47.37
CA GLY A 811 -5.61 -4.27 -48.45
C GLY A 811 -6.39 -4.51 -49.74
N ASP A 812 -6.52 -5.79 -50.14
CA ASP A 812 -7.27 -6.19 -51.32
C ASP A 812 -8.78 -5.91 -51.20
N VAL A 813 -9.36 -6.19 -50.03
CA VAL A 813 -10.77 -5.90 -49.74
C VAL A 813 -11.02 -4.39 -49.71
N ALA A 814 -10.13 -3.62 -49.10
CA ALA A 814 -10.22 -2.17 -48.99
C ALA A 814 -10.17 -1.47 -50.35
N LEU A 815 -9.15 -1.74 -51.17
CA LEU A 815 -9.00 -1.05 -52.45
C LEU A 815 -9.79 -1.68 -53.59
N GLY A 816 -10.02 -2.99 -53.57
CA GLY A 816 -10.70 -3.73 -54.63
C GLY A 816 -12.22 -3.83 -54.47
N PHE A 817 -12.71 -3.89 -53.23
CA PHE A 817 -14.15 -4.04 -52.95
C PHE A 817 -14.75 -2.79 -52.32
N PHE A 818 -14.21 -2.28 -51.20
CA PHE A 818 -14.72 -1.05 -50.58
C PHE A 818 -14.48 0.21 -51.44
N CYS A 819 -13.39 0.23 -52.21
CA CYS A 819 -13.05 1.24 -53.22
C CYS A 819 -13.12 2.71 -52.72
N PRO A 820 -12.51 3.08 -51.58
CA PRO A 820 -12.57 4.45 -51.11
C PRO A 820 -11.80 5.40 -52.04
N LYS A 821 -12.17 6.68 -52.13
CA LYS A 821 -11.39 7.65 -52.94
C LYS A 821 -9.99 7.88 -52.35
N ILE A 822 -9.92 7.94 -51.02
CA ILE A 822 -8.68 8.05 -50.25
C ILE A 822 -8.68 6.97 -49.16
N LEU A 823 -7.57 6.25 -48.99
CA LEU A 823 -7.36 5.34 -47.85
C LEU A 823 -6.09 5.77 -47.10
N ILE A 824 -6.17 5.96 -45.79
CA ILE A 824 -5.04 6.28 -44.91
C ILE A 824 -4.76 5.07 -44.04
N VAL A 825 -3.58 4.48 -44.18
CA VAL A 825 -3.13 3.33 -43.39
C VAL A 825 -1.91 3.73 -42.57
N SER A 826 -1.90 3.45 -41.27
CA SER A 826 -0.70 3.57 -40.43
C SER A 826 -0.31 2.25 -39.80
N THR A 827 0.99 2.09 -39.56
CA THR A 827 1.56 0.95 -38.83
C THR A 827 2.90 1.37 -38.21
N PRO A 828 3.40 0.69 -37.16
CA PRO A 828 4.72 0.96 -36.60
C PRO A 828 5.84 0.79 -37.63
N ASN A 829 6.88 1.63 -37.53
CA ASN A 829 8.14 1.43 -38.25
C ASN A 829 9.12 0.61 -37.39
N TYR A 830 9.36 -0.64 -37.79
CA TYR A 830 10.27 -1.56 -37.08
C TYR A 830 11.68 -0.98 -36.89
N GLU A 831 12.16 -0.21 -37.86
CA GLU A 831 13.52 0.38 -37.83
C GLU A 831 13.68 1.45 -36.73
N TYR A 832 12.57 1.98 -36.21
CA TYR A 832 12.59 2.98 -35.15
C TYR A 832 12.65 2.33 -33.75
N ASN A 833 12.33 1.04 -33.62
CA ASN A 833 12.30 0.33 -32.34
C ASN A 833 13.64 0.37 -31.58
N PRO A 834 14.80 0.22 -32.22
CA PRO A 834 16.09 0.34 -31.53
C PRO A 834 16.29 1.69 -30.86
N ILE A 835 15.71 2.78 -31.38
CA ILE A 835 15.81 4.12 -30.77
C ILE A 835 14.92 4.23 -29.54
N LEU A 836 13.69 3.71 -29.60
CA LEU A 836 12.79 3.66 -28.45
C LEU A 836 13.42 2.86 -27.30
N GLN A 837 14.20 1.83 -27.63
CA GLN A 837 14.92 1.01 -26.66
C GLN A 837 16.21 1.69 -26.13
N LYS A 838 16.97 2.41 -26.98
CA LYS A 838 18.24 3.09 -26.60
C LYS A 838 18.08 4.44 -25.88
N SER A 839 16.99 5.15 -26.11
CA SER A 839 16.70 6.49 -25.55
C SER A 839 16.29 6.48 -24.06
N THR A 840 16.40 5.32 -23.42
CA THR A 840 16.47 5.20 -21.96
C THR A 840 17.82 5.78 -21.50
N PRO A 841 17.88 6.62 -20.45
CA PRO A 841 19.10 7.34 -20.13
C PRO A 841 20.16 6.36 -19.59
N SER A 842 21.10 5.98 -20.45
CA SER A 842 22.42 5.49 -20.09
C SER A 842 23.40 6.66 -20.20
N SER A 843 24.15 6.86 -19.14
CA SER A 843 25.27 7.80 -19.08
C SER A 843 26.30 7.43 -20.14
N GLN A 844 26.68 8.43 -20.94
CA GLN A 844 27.76 8.38 -21.92
C GLN A 844 29.07 7.96 -21.24
N GLU A 845 29.78 6.99 -21.82
CA GLU A 845 31.16 7.13 -22.29
C GLU A 845 31.72 5.78 -22.80
N GLU A 846 32.20 5.83 -24.05
CA GLU A 846 33.16 4.89 -24.69
C GLU A 846 32.65 3.48 -25.08
N LYS A 847 32.94 2.91 -26.26
CA LYS A 847 33.75 3.28 -27.42
C LYS A 847 33.25 2.46 -28.62
N GLU A 848 33.34 3.06 -29.80
CA GLU A 848 33.17 2.38 -31.08
C GLU A 848 34.24 1.30 -31.24
N GLU A 849 33.81 0.09 -31.60
CA GLU A 849 34.51 -0.99 -32.34
C GLU A 849 34.06 -2.37 -31.81
N ASP A 850 32.96 -2.91 -32.34
CA ASP A 850 33.06 -4.11 -33.19
C ASP A 850 31.73 -4.44 -33.88
N LYS A 851 31.84 -5.01 -35.07
CA LYS A 851 30.75 -5.25 -36.00
C LYS A 851 29.95 -6.51 -35.66
N THR A 852 28.63 -6.31 -35.52
CA THR A 852 27.57 -7.05 -36.20
C THR A 852 27.31 -8.51 -35.80
N GLU A 853 26.48 -8.71 -34.77
CA GLU A 853 25.42 -9.73 -34.81
C GLU A 853 24.08 -9.06 -34.44
N PHE A 854 23.18 -8.96 -35.42
CA PHE A 854 21.84 -8.40 -35.25
C PHE A 854 20.96 -9.38 -34.45
N LEU A 855 20.86 -9.20 -33.14
CA LEU A 855 19.72 -9.73 -32.40
C LEU A 855 18.43 -9.06 -32.93
N PRO A 856 17.38 -9.82 -33.28
CA PRO A 856 16.13 -9.25 -33.75
C PRO A 856 15.53 -8.36 -32.66
N CYS A 857 15.27 -7.09 -33.01
CA CYS A 857 14.59 -6.15 -32.13
C CYS A 857 13.16 -6.64 -31.85
N LYS A 858 12.71 -6.58 -30.60
CA LYS A 858 11.33 -6.96 -30.23
C LYS A 858 10.30 -5.99 -30.82
N PHE A 859 9.09 -6.49 -31.08
CA PHE A 859 7.94 -5.66 -31.42
C PHE A 859 7.55 -4.76 -30.23
N ARG A 860 6.98 -3.59 -30.52
CA ARG A 860 6.56 -2.57 -29.55
C ARG A 860 5.44 -3.05 -28.63
N ASN A 861 4.56 -3.90 -29.16
CA ASN A 861 3.44 -4.48 -28.43
C ASN A 861 3.46 -6.01 -28.52
N TYR A 862 3.00 -6.68 -27.46
CA TYR A 862 2.89 -8.15 -27.41
C TYR A 862 1.73 -8.69 -28.26
N ASP A 863 0.76 -7.83 -28.59
CA ASP A 863 -0.39 -8.18 -29.42
C ASP A 863 -0.09 -8.03 -30.93
N HIS A 864 1.02 -7.39 -31.30
CA HIS A 864 1.44 -7.28 -32.70
C HIS A 864 1.87 -8.66 -33.24
N LYS A 865 1.38 -9.01 -34.42
CA LYS A 865 1.75 -10.21 -35.17
C LYS A 865 2.99 -9.99 -36.02
N PHE A 866 3.17 -8.76 -36.51
CA PHE A 866 4.33 -8.34 -37.28
C PHE A 866 4.57 -6.84 -37.06
N GLU A 867 5.78 -6.38 -37.38
CA GLU A 867 6.09 -4.96 -37.55
C GLU A 867 6.99 -4.79 -38.76
N TRP A 868 6.57 -3.95 -39.71
CA TRP A 868 7.27 -3.79 -40.97
C TRP A 868 8.35 -2.71 -40.91
N THR A 869 9.45 -2.95 -41.61
CA THR A 869 10.43 -1.91 -41.97
C THR A 869 9.83 -0.92 -42.97
N ARG A 870 10.50 0.23 -43.20
CA ARG A 870 10.09 1.21 -44.21
C ARG A 870 9.97 0.56 -45.59
N MET A 871 10.95 -0.29 -45.93
CA MET A 871 10.97 -1.01 -47.21
C MET A 871 9.82 -2.02 -47.31
N GLN A 872 9.59 -2.84 -46.28
CA GLN A 872 8.50 -3.83 -46.29
C GLN A 872 7.14 -3.16 -46.50
N PHE A 873 6.86 -2.11 -45.72
CA PHE A 873 5.61 -1.36 -45.83
C PHE A 873 5.47 -0.65 -47.20
N GLN A 874 6.55 -0.06 -47.71
CA GLN A 874 6.56 0.56 -49.04
C GLN A 874 6.31 -0.44 -50.17
N CYS A 875 6.94 -1.63 -50.11
CA CYS A 875 6.73 -2.69 -51.09
C CYS A 875 5.29 -3.17 -51.07
N TRP A 876 4.75 -3.49 -49.89
CA TRP A 876 3.36 -3.94 -49.72
C TRP A 876 2.37 -2.89 -50.27
N ALA A 877 2.51 -1.63 -49.86
CA ALA A 877 1.60 -0.57 -50.26
C ALA A 877 1.72 -0.21 -51.75
N SER A 878 2.93 -0.22 -52.31
CA SER A 878 3.15 0.08 -53.73
C SER A 878 2.59 -1.01 -54.63
N ASP A 879 2.79 -2.29 -54.28
CA ASP A 879 2.21 -3.42 -55.00
C ASP A 879 0.67 -3.35 -54.98
N LEU A 880 0.10 -3.12 -53.80
CA LEU A 880 -1.34 -2.98 -53.63
C LEU A 880 -1.91 -1.81 -54.45
N ALA A 881 -1.24 -0.66 -54.43
CA ALA A 881 -1.63 0.50 -55.22
C ALA A 881 -1.59 0.23 -56.74
N LEU A 882 -0.56 -0.48 -57.21
CA LEU A 882 -0.44 -0.86 -58.62
C LEU A 882 -1.54 -1.83 -59.04
N ARG A 883 -1.85 -2.85 -58.22
CA ARG A 883 -2.88 -3.86 -58.52
C ARG A 883 -4.28 -3.27 -58.62
N HIS A 884 -4.59 -2.26 -57.79
CA HIS A 884 -5.94 -1.69 -57.68
C HIS A 884 -6.11 -0.30 -58.33
N ASN A 885 -5.11 0.19 -59.07
CA ASN A 885 -5.12 1.50 -59.74
C ASN A 885 -5.20 2.72 -58.80
N TYR A 886 -4.46 2.68 -57.69
CA TYR A 886 -4.26 3.80 -56.77
C TYR A 886 -2.86 4.42 -56.95
N ASN A 887 -2.73 5.70 -56.57
CA ASN A 887 -1.46 6.30 -56.23
C ASN A 887 -1.23 6.13 -54.72
N VAL A 888 0.02 5.96 -54.29
CA VAL A 888 0.36 5.91 -52.86
C VAL A 888 1.41 6.96 -52.54
N GLU A 889 1.19 7.70 -51.45
CA GLU A 889 2.11 8.67 -50.88
C GLU A 889 2.55 8.19 -49.50
N PHE A 890 3.85 8.22 -49.21
CA PHE A 890 4.42 7.75 -47.95
C PHE A 890 4.85 8.91 -47.05
N SER A 891 4.56 8.79 -45.76
CA SER A 891 4.94 9.76 -44.73
C SER A 891 4.91 9.07 -43.34
N GLY A 892 4.85 9.85 -42.26
CA GLY A 892 4.68 9.31 -40.92
C GLY A 892 4.64 10.39 -39.84
N VAL A 893 4.68 9.95 -38.58
CA VAL A 893 4.71 10.80 -37.38
C VAL A 893 5.75 10.30 -36.36
N GLY A 894 6.09 11.14 -35.37
CA GLY A 894 7.10 10.81 -34.36
C GLY A 894 8.54 10.82 -34.87
N GLY A 895 8.89 11.71 -35.79
CA GLY A 895 10.23 11.81 -36.37
C GLY A 895 10.25 12.71 -37.61
N SER A 896 11.28 12.56 -38.45
CA SER A 896 11.40 13.20 -39.76
C SER A 896 11.78 12.17 -40.81
N GLY A 897 11.24 12.28 -42.02
CA GLY A 897 11.56 11.37 -43.13
C GLY A 897 12.98 11.52 -43.67
N ASP A 898 13.61 12.68 -43.45
CA ASP A 898 14.95 13.00 -43.98
C ASP A 898 16.09 12.57 -43.05
N LEU A 899 15.77 12.09 -41.85
CA LEU A 899 16.75 11.65 -40.84
C LEU A 899 16.59 10.17 -40.60
N GLU A 900 17.69 9.42 -40.49
CA GLU A 900 17.64 8.04 -40.03
C GLU A 900 17.14 7.97 -38.59
N PRO A 901 16.17 7.08 -38.26
CA PRO A 901 15.64 5.95 -39.05
C PRO A 901 14.27 6.22 -39.70
N GLY A 902 13.92 7.50 -39.89
CA GLY A 902 12.65 7.96 -40.44
C GLY A 902 11.62 8.27 -39.35
N PHE A 903 10.33 8.08 -39.69
CA PHE A 903 9.22 8.27 -38.76
C PHE A 903 9.04 7.08 -37.81
N ALA A 904 8.53 7.32 -36.61
CA ALA A 904 8.22 6.27 -35.63
C ALA A 904 6.98 5.47 -36.01
N SER A 905 5.91 6.12 -36.47
CA SER A 905 4.79 5.45 -37.15
C SER A 905 4.82 5.86 -38.62
N GLN A 906 4.78 4.87 -39.51
CA GLN A 906 4.78 5.06 -40.95
C GLN A 906 3.35 5.06 -41.48
N ILE A 907 3.07 5.90 -42.46
CA ILE A 907 1.73 6.15 -42.98
C ILE A 907 1.76 6.09 -44.51
N ALA A 908 0.81 5.38 -45.11
CA ALA A 908 0.56 5.34 -46.55
C ALA A 908 -0.81 5.95 -46.85
N VAL A 909 -0.84 6.92 -47.76
CA VAL A 909 -2.07 7.56 -48.25
C VAL A 909 -2.30 7.13 -49.68
N PHE A 910 -3.33 6.30 -49.89
CA PHE A 910 -3.75 5.85 -51.21
C PHE A 910 -4.78 6.83 -51.79
N ARG A 911 -4.64 7.19 -53.07
CA ARG A 911 -5.58 8.05 -53.80
C ARG A 911 -5.99 7.37 -55.10
N ASN A 912 -7.29 7.22 -55.33
CA ASN A 912 -7.80 6.55 -56.53
C ASN A 912 -7.46 7.35 -57.80
N ARG A 913 -6.88 6.70 -58.83
CA ARG A 913 -6.49 7.37 -60.09
C ARG A 913 -7.68 7.76 -60.98
N GLN A 914 -8.83 7.14 -60.80
CA GLN A 914 -10.02 7.33 -61.64
C GLN A 914 -11.12 8.08 -60.89
N VAL A 915 -10.94 9.38 -60.68
CA VAL A 915 -11.96 10.23 -60.02
C VAL A 915 -13.22 10.44 -60.89
N HIS A 916 -13.22 10.01 -62.17
CA HIS A 916 -14.26 10.37 -63.15
C HIS A 916 -14.86 9.24 -64.02
N GLN A 917 -14.70 7.96 -63.66
CA GLN A 917 -15.55 6.92 -64.24
C GLN A 917 -16.29 6.20 -63.13
N ALA A 918 -17.62 6.29 -63.15
CA ALA A 918 -18.50 5.48 -62.32
C ALA A 918 -18.28 4.01 -62.70
N ASN A 919 -17.31 3.37 -62.05
CA ASN A 919 -17.05 1.96 -62.24
C ASN A 919 -18.24 1.18 -61.68
N GLN A 920 -19.01 0.59 -62.60
CA GLN A 920 -20.01 -0.41 -62.28
C GLN A 920 -19.32 -1.53 -61.50
N PHE A 921 -19.85 -1.83 -60.31
CA PHE A 921 -19.51 -2.96 -59.48
C PHE A 921 -19.46 -4.24 -60.35
N ARG A 922 -18.25 -4.79 -60.57
CA ARG A 922 -18.05 -6.06 -61.29
C ARG A 922 -17.85 -7.17 -60.26
N GLY A 923 -18.94 -7.61 -59.63
CA GLY A 923 -18.92 -8.74 -58.70
C GLY A 923 -20.29 -9.39 -58.59
N THR A 924 -20.37 -10.68 -58.92
CA THR A 924 -21.52 -11.59 -58.75
C THR A 924 -21.52 -12.26 -57.37
N GLU A 925 -20.97 -11.61 -56.34
CA GLU A 925 -21.05 -12.10 -54.96
C GLU A 925 -22.32 -11.57 -54.29
N GLU A 926 -23.06 -12.46 -53.62
CA GLU A 926 -24.36 -12.20 -53.03
C GLU A 926 -24.34 -10.95 -52.13
N MET A 927 -25.30 -10.05 -52.33
CA MET A 927 -25.51 -8.82 -51.53
C MET A 927 -25.78 -9.16 -50.06
N THR A 928 -24.72 -9.36 -49.29
CA THR A 928 -24.75 -9.89 -47.93
C THR A 928 -24.25 -8.82 -46.96
N ASN A 929 -25.11 -8.49 -45.98
CA ASN A 929 -24.77 -7.57 -44.88
C ASN A 929 -24.12 -8.40 -43.77
N HIS A 930 -22.80 -8.47 -43.76
CA HIS A 930 -22.06 -9.29 -42.78
C HIS A 930 -21.92 -8.63 -41.42
N TYR A 931 -21.98 -7.30 -41.34
CA TYR A 931 -21.75 -6.58 -40.08
C TYR A 931 -23.03 -6.40 -39.27
N GLU A 932 -22.92 -6.52 -37.95
CA GLU A 932 -23.99 -6.21 -37.00
C GLU A 932 -23.99 -4.70 -36.72
N LEU A 933 -25.12 -4.02 -36.90
CA LEU A 933 -25.25 -2.61 -36.53
C LEU A 933 -25.36 -2.51 -35.00
N ILE A 934 -24.40 -1.84 -34.37
CA ILE A 934 -24.31 -1.73 -32.91
C ILE A 934 -24.94 -0.43 -32.39
N TRP A 935 -24.77 0.65 -33.14
CA TRP A 935 -25.27 1.96 -32.77
C TRP A 935 -25.45 2.82 -34.02
N GLU A 936 -26.53 3.59 -34.03
CA GLU A 936 -26.88 4.51 -35.10
C GLU A 936 -27.27 5.86 -34.49
N TRP A 937 -26.94 6.93 -35.23
CA TRP A 937 -27.39 8.28 -34.94
C TRP A 937 -27.70 9.00 -36.24
N ASP A 938 -28.85 9.65 -36.28
CA ASP A 938 -29.27 10.54 -37.36
C ASP A 938 -29.77 11.87 -36.78
N SER A 939 -29.27 12.96 -37.34
CA SER A 939 -29.71 14.34 -37.08
C SER A 939 -31.24 14.53 -37.23
N SER A 940 -31.91 13.75 -38.07
CA SER A 940 -33.34 13.88 -38.36
C SER A 940 -34.26 13.31 -37.25
N CYS A 941 -33.79 12.29 -36.51
CA CYS A 941 -34.59 11.59 -35.50
C CYS A 941 -34.84 12.42 -34.23
N ASN A 942 -33.96 13.37 -33.89
CA ASN A 942 -34.14 14.25 -32.72
C ASN A 942 -35.26 15.29 -32.88
N SER A 943 -35.81 15.47 -34.09
CA SER A 943 -36.94 16.39 -34.32
C SER A 943 -38.31 15.79 -33.99
N ARG A 944 -38.41 14.46 -33.80
CA ARG A 944 -39.67 13.76 -33.52
C ARG A 944 -39.92 13.44 -32.04
N SER A 945 -38.92 13.61 -31.17
CA SER A 945 -39.04 13.36 -29.72
C SER A 945 -39.42 14.60 -28.91
N SER A 946 -39.69 15.73 -29.56
CA SER A 946 -40.06 17.02 -28.93
C SER A 946 -41.45 17.52 -29.33
N LEU A 947 -42.42 16.61 -29.52
CA LEU A 947 -43.85 16.93 -29.67
C LEU A 947 -44.70 16.17 -28.66
#